data_AF-A0A5J5AG54-F1
#
_entry.id   AF-A0A5J5AG54-F1
#
_cell.length_a   1.000
_cell.length_b   1.000
_cell.length_c   1.000
_cell.angle_alpha   90.00
_cell.angle_beta   90.00
_cell.angle_gamma   90.00
#
_symmetry.space_group_name_H-M   'P 1'
#
loop_
_entity.id
_entity.type
_entity.pdbx_description
1 polymer ?
#
loop_
_entity_poly.entity_id
_entity_poly.type
_entity_poly.pdbx_seq_one_letter_code
_entity_poly.pdbx_strand_id
1 'polypeptide(L)'
;MICYSNQYICKMGFVTRAFESMLKDCSGGQVAAFPNSVFGCGYDNGGNFNSRVSGLVGLGGGPLSLVSQLATEIDQKFSYCLLPRTVNSASRLKFGTDAVLSGQRVVSTPLISRGSGTFYYLTLEAVSVGDKRIENRMDPNNEGNIIIDSGTTLNLLEPNFYNDIVAAIREAISTLNTVQDPQGNYYLCYDKNSLSMAPETAIVYHFTGADVTLKRLNTFRELNTVSCVAMLPSTRLSIYGNVAQVNFQVLYDLTMKQVSLAPADSKIGGFSIDLVHRDSQLSPFYNHSSTPSDLARHDASCSIARVSQFHSSSIEENKIESIVIPNGGSYLMKFSLGTPPVETFAIADTGSDLIWVQCKPCNQNKCFPQDRPLFDPMKSSTYIELPCDSKPCQALQSSQCDNTKNQCQYSYRYGDKSYTNGVLTTDTFTFDSAGGQAAAFPNSVFGCGYDNGGTFNSRESGLVGLGGGPLSLVSQLATEIDQKFSYCLLPRTVNSASKLKFGTDAVLSGQGVVSTPLKSRGSGTFYYLTLEAVSVGDKRIENRMDPNNEGADVTLKRLNTFRELNTIILPIPSPDPSPSSHAKRRKRRSKTSNMEGGISIYGSSPVLEASNGAGFTVDLIHRDSPLSPFYNPSTTPTDRLRNAILRSTLRSTHFNPSSSSELDPMQSEIISDNGEYLMKLSIGTPPVQILAIADTGSDLTWTQCVPCAHCFTQNAPFFVPSKSSTYRELSCQSPRCEADLSTNCRVNDNVCQYRMSYGDKSFSFGDLAADTFTFGSTSGQPTSIPKVVFGCGHNNGGTFNGSESGIIGLGGGKLSIINQLDGSISGKFSYCLVPLYEGTNVTSKINFGSNAVVSGHGAVSTPLVTKKPDTFYYLTLKAISVGNKRVSYKTFSEVTAAEEGNIIIDSGTTLTLIPGEFYNDLESALIDVIKAKRSPDPYGLLGLCYRAEEEFDAPKITVHFAGADLELPAASLFIKVQDDLACLTMVPSDSLAIFGNLWQMNMLVGYDLVEKKVSFMPTDCTKH
;
A
#
# COMPACT_ATOMS: atom_id res chain seq x y z
N MET A 1 -55.96 16.99 18.99
CA MET A 1 -57.42 16.76 18.77
C MET A 1 -58.15 18.04 19.12
N ILE A 2 -59.05 18.57 18.28
CA ILE A 2 -59.96 19.67 18.64
C ILE A 2 -61.31 19.05 18.97
N CYS A 3 -61.78 19.24 20.21
CA CYS A 3 -63.14 18.86 20.61
C CYS A 3 -64.09 20.03 20.34
N TYR A 4 -65.12 19.82 19.50
CA TYR A 4 -66.23 20.75 19.41
C TYR A 4 -67.18 20.51 20.58
N SER A 5 -67.60 21.60 21.22
CA SER A 5 -68.18 21.63 22.56
C SER A 5 -69.60 21.08 22.71
N ASN A 6 -70.15 20.27 21.79
CA ASN A 6 -71.58 19.92 21.89
C ASN A 6 -72.07 18.59 21.30
N GLN A 7 -71.21 17.58 21.09
CA GLN A 7 -71.70 16.23 20.79
C GLN A 7 -70.87 15.16 21.51
N TYR A 8 -71.52 14.40 22.39
CA TYR A 8 -70.96 13.26 23.15
C TYR A 8 -70.70 12.01 22.28
N ILE A 9 -70.16 12.19 21.07
CA ILE A 9 -69.72 11.08 20.21
C ILE A 9 -68.42 11.52 19.52
N CYS A 10 -67.28 10.99 19.98
CA CYS A 10 -66.04 11.05 19.22
C CYS A 10 -66.14 10.08 18.03
N LYS A 11 -66.57 10.57 16.87
CA LYS A 11 -66.47 9.81 15.62
C LYS A 11 -65.02 9.79 15.15
N MET A 12 -64.46 8.59 15.10
CA MET A 12 -63.12 8.23 14.62
C MET A 12 -63.01 8.34 13.09
N GLY A 13 -63.42 9.48 12.51
CA GLY A 13 -63.50 9.68 11.06
C GLY A 13 -62.47 10.66 10.48
N PHE A 14 -61.96 11.59 11.30
CA PHE A 14 -60.94 12.56 10.86
C PHE A 14 -59.52 12.23 11.34
N VAL A 15 -59.38 11.34 12.33
CA VAL A 15 -58.07 10.88 12.79
C VAL A 15 -57.43 9.97 11.74
N THR A 16 -58.20 9.23 10.95
CA THR A 16 -57.65 8.35 9.91
C THR A 16 -56.80 9.12 8.90
N ARG A 17 -57.16 10.34 8.48
CA ARG A 17 -56.31 11.10 7.54
C ARG A 17 -55.09 11.76 8.18
N ALA A 18 -55.14 12.15 9.45
CA ALA A 18 -53.97 12.70 10.13
C ALA A 18 -52.99 11.59 10.58
N PHE A 19 -53.51 10.44 11.00
CA PHE A 19 -52.72 9.24 11.29
C PHE A 19 -52.21 8.60 9.99
N GLU A 20 -53.01 8.51 8.92
CA GLU A 20 -52.55 8.07 7.58
C GLU A 20 -51.61 9.10 6.95
N SER A 21 -51.70 10.39 7.25
CA SER A 21 -50.73 11.40 6.79
C SER A 21 -49.42 11.29 7.56
N MET A 22 -49.46 11.02 8.87
CA MET A 22 -48.26 10.69 9.67
C MET A 22 -47.64 9.34 9.26
N LEU A 23 -48.47 8.38 8.80
CA LEU A 23 -48.04 7.06 8.34
C LEU A 23 -47.62 7.04 6.85
N LYS A 24 -48.09 7.98 6.02
CA LYS A 24 -47.69 8.12 4.60
C LYS A 24 -46.33 8.76 4.41
N ASP A 25 -45.84 9.53 5.38
CA ASP A 25 -44.47 10.08 5.37
C ASP A 25 -43.40 9.05 5.80
N CYS A 26 -43.80 7.80 6.10
CA CYS A 26 -42.89 6.67 6.25
C CYS A 26 -42.90 5.83 4.97
N SER A 27 -42.16 6.26 3.95
CA SER A 27 -41.97 5.49 2.72
C SER A 27 -41.16 4.20 2.98
N GLY A 28 -41.87 3.09 3.23
CA GLY A 28 -41.34 1.73 3.11
C GLY A 28 -41.52 0.76 4.29
N GLY A 29 -42.14 1.15 5.41
CA GLY A 29 -42.30 0.28 6.59
C GLY A 29 -43.69 -0.36 6.73
N GLN A 30 -43.77 -1.63 7.13
CA GLN A 30 -45.03 -2.25 7.58
C GLN A 30 -45.55 -1.55 8.85
N VAL A 31 -46.84 -1.21 8.89
CA VAL A 31 -47.48 -0.58 10.06
C VAL A 31 -47.96 -1.68 11.01
N ALA A 32 -47.43 -1.71 12.23
CA ALA A 32 -47.92 -2.57 13.30
C ALA A 32 -49.14 -1.94 13.97
N ALA A 33 -50.24 -2.70 14.07
CA ALA A 33 -51.47 -2.26 14.73
C ALA A 33 -51.77 -3.20 15.92
N PHE A 34 -52.00 -2.61 17.09
CA PHE A 34 -52.33 -3.32 18.32
C PHE A 34 -53.80 -3.05 18.69
N PRO A 35 -54.75 -3.80 18.10
CA PRO A 35 -56.16 -3.61 18.39
C PRO A 35 -56.41 -3.87 19.88
N ASN A 36 -57.24 -3.02 20.50
CA ASN A 36 -57.60 -3.07 21.93
C ASN A 36 -56.61 -2.41 22.92
N SER A 37 -55.67 -1.59 22.44
CA SER A 37 -54.88 -0.72 23.33
C SER A 37 -55.76 0.28 24.08
N VAL A 38 -55.57 0.40 25.40
CA VAL A 38 -56.26 1.33 26.30
C VAL A 38 -55.43 2.60 26.49
N PHE A 39 -56.05 3.75 26.24
CA PHE A 39 -55.45 5.07 26.49
C PHE A 39 -56.46 6.00 27.17
N GLY A 40 -55.95 6.98 27.93
CA GLY A 40 -56.77 7.98 28.62
C GLY A 40 -56.92 9.27 27.84
N CYS A 41 -58.13 9.84 27.82
CA CYS A 41 -58.38 11.20 27.35
C CYS A 41 -58.42 12.15 28.56
N GLY A 42 -57.40 13.00 28.72
CA GLY A 42 -57.31 13.94 29.84
C GLY A 42 -58.15 15.20 29.59
N TYR A 43 -59.04 15.53 30.53
CA TYR A 43 -59.90 16.73 30.48
C TYR A 43 -59.36 17.89 31.34
N ASP A 44 -58.58 17.58 32.38
CA ASP A 44 -57.94 18.55 33.28
C ASP A 44 -56.45 18.18 33.38
N ASN A 45 -55.64 18.85 32.55
CA ASN A 45 -54.22 18.53 32.39
C ASN A 45 -53.37 19.71 32.89
N GLY A 46 -52.61 19.52 33.96
CA GLY A 46 -51.67 20.50 34.51
C GLY A 46 -50.22 20.02 34.46
N GLY A 47 -49.25 20.95 34.39
CA GLY A 47 -47.81 20.66 34.36
C GLY A 47 -47.05 21.47 33.30
N ASN A 48 -45.75 21.19 33.14
CA ASN A 48 -44.87 21.87 32.17
C ASN A 48 -45.01 21.29 30.74
N PHE A 49 -46.23 21.20 30.22
CA PHE A 49 -46.47 20.81 28.84
C PHE A 49 -46.45 22.05 27.93
N ASN A 50 -45.90 21.91 26.72
CA ASN A 50 -45.93 22.98 25.70
C ASN A 50 -46.91 22.60 24.58
N SER A 51 -47.31 23.59 23.76
CA SER A 51 -48.28 23.41 22.68
C SER A 51 -47.85 22.45 21.56
N ARG A 52 -46.60 21.95 21.60
CA ARG A 52 -46.05 21.04 20.59
C ARG A 52 -46.22 19.56 20.94
N VAL A 53 -46.72 19.24 22.14
CA VAL A 53 -46.91 17.85 22.60
C VAL A 53 -48.39 17.60 22.92
N SER A 54 -48.94 16.47 22.46
CA SER A 54 -50.37 16.12 22.62
C SER A 54 -50.68 15.28 23.87
N GLY A 55 -49.67 14.72 24.54
CA GLY A 55 -49.83 13.84 25.69
C GLY A 55 -48.55 13.05 26.02
N LEU A 56 -48.64 12.09 26.94
CA LEU A 56 -47.55 11.21 27.36
C LEU A 56 -47.78 9.77 26.91
N VAL A 57 -46.72 9.11 26.43
CA VAL A 57 -46.70 7.65 26.23
C VAL A 57 -45.99 7.03 27.44
N GLY A 58 -46.72 6.25 28.23
CA GLY A 58 -46.18 5.63 29.44
C GLY A 58 -45.43 4.32 29.15
N LEU A 59 -44.15 4.26 29.52
CA LEU A 59 -43.29 3.07 29.38
C LEU A 59 -42.94 2.39 30.72
N GLY A 60 -43.56 2.83 31.83
CA GLY A 60 -43.31 2.28 33.17
C GLY A 60 -43.77 0.83 33.33
N GLY A 61 -43.45 0.19 34.46
CA GLY A 61 -43.78 -1.22 34.70
C GLY A 61 -45.23 -1.49 35.12
N GLY A 62 -46.07 -0.45 35.21
CA GLY A 62 -47.46 -0.56 35.65
C GLY A 62 -48.38 -1.14 34.57
N PRO A 63 -49.54 -1.73 34.95
CA PRO A 63 -50.42 -2.47 34.05
C PRO A 63 -51.05 -1.64 32.92
N LEU A 64 -51.10 -0.31 33.07
CA LEU A 64 -51.63 0.62 32.06
C LEU A 64 -50.54 1.17 31.13
N SER A 65 -49.27 0.79 31.31
CA SER A 65 -48.20 1.20 30.40
C SER A 65 -48.36 0.56 29.02
N LEU A 66 -47.81 1.21 27.99
CA LEU A 66 -47.80 0.65 26.64
C LEU A 66 -47.09 -0.71 26.64
N VAL A 67 -45.97 -0.84 27.36
CA VAL A 67 -45.18 -2.07 27.41
C VAL A 67 -45.94 -3.23 28.05
N SER A 68 -46.69 -2.96 29.14
CA SER A 68 -47.51 -3.98 29.80
C SER A 68 -48.73 -4.38 28.96
N GLN A 69 -49.34 -3.42 28.27
CA GLN A 69 -50.47 -3.70 27.39
C GLN A 69 -50.09 -4.53 26.16
N LEU A 70 -48.85 -4.40 25.68
CA LEU A 70 -48.31 -5.12 24.52
C LEU A 70 -47.50 -6.37 24.91
N ALA A 71 -47.50 -6.76 26.18
CA ALA A 71 -46.60 -7.74 26.76
C ALA A 71 -46.53 -9.07 25.99
N THR A 72 -47.66 -9.53 25.45
CA THR A 72 -47.78 -10.79 24.70
C THR A 72 -47.21 -10.72 23.28
N GLU A 73 -47.10 -9.53 22.72
CA GLU A 73 -46.67 -9.28 21.34
C GLU A 73 -45.20 -8.86 21.26
N ILE A 74 -44.65 -8.32 22.35
CA ILE A 74 -43.29 -7.76 22.40
C ILE A 74 -42.35 -8.53 23.32
N ASP A 75 -42.71 -9.75 23.72
CA ASP A 75 -41.94 -10.59 24.65
C ASP A 75 -41.57 -9.90 25.98
N GLN A 76 -42.35 -8.87 26.36
CA GLN A 76 -42.04 -7.94 27.46
C GLN A 76 -40.63 -7.30 27.37
N LYS A 77 -40.16 -7.05 26.14
CA LYS A 77 -38.87 -6.40 25.87
C LYS A 77 -39.08 -5.12 25.11
N PHE A 78 -38.37 -4.08 25.52
CA PHE A 78 -38.24 -2.86 24.75
C PHE A 78 -36.87 -2.23 24.94
N SER A 79 -36.40 -1.51 23.93
CA SER A 79 -35.15 -0.76 24.02
C SER A 79 -35.24 0.57 23.33
N TYR A 80 -34.42 1.52 23.76
CA TYR A 80 -34.27 2.81 23.10
C TYR A 80 -32.81 3.25 23.09
N CYS A 81 -32.52 4.19 22.22
CA CYS A 81 -31.27 4.95 22.22
C CYS A 81 -31.60 6.43 22.13
N LEU A 82 -31.24 7.19 23.17
CA LEU A 82 -31.46 8.63 23.20
C LEU A 82 -30.30 9.34 22.48
N LEU A 83 -30.60 10.02 21.38
CA LEU A 83 -29.60 10.74 20.60
C LEU A 83 -29.26 12.11 21.23
N PRO A 84 -28.03 12.62 21.05
CA PRO A 84 -27.64 13.95 21.51
C PRO A 84 -28.45 15.05 20.81
N ARG A 85 -28.63 16.20 21.49
CA ARG A 85 -29.37 17.35 20.93
C ARG A 85 -28.75 17.94 19.66
N THR A 86 -27.47 17.67 19.42
CA THR A 86 -26.73 18.08 18.23
C THR A 86 -27.06 17.24 17.00
N VAL A 87 -27.73 16.10 17.17
CA VAL A 87 -28.08 15.19 16.08
C VAL A 87 -29.49 15.49 15.59
N ASN A 88 -29.62 15.81 14.30
CA ASN A 88 -30.91 16.10 13.66
C ASN A 88 -31.62 14.82 13.21
N SER A 89 -31.77 13.85 14.11
CA SER A 89 -32.44 12.57 13.84
C SER A 89 -33.30 12.14 15.03
N ALA A 90 -34.38 11.39 14.74
CA ALA A 90 -35.26 10.87 15.77
C ALA A 90 -34.62 9.67 16.48
N SER A 91 -34.69 9.66 17.81
CA SER A 91 -34.45 8.45 18.61
C SER A 91 -35.51 7.40 18.29
N ARG A 92 -35.13 6.12 18.25
CA ARG A 92 -36.06 5.00 17.96
C ARG A 92 -36.32 4.18 19.21
N LEU A 93 -37.59 3.82 19.40
CA LEU A 93 -38.05 2.85 20.39
C LEU A 93 -38.29 1.52 19.66
N LYS A 94 -37.66 0.44 20.14
CA LYS A 94 -37.76 -0.92 19.59
C LYS A 94 -38.47 -1.82 20.60
N PHE A 95 -39.16 -2.83 20.09
CA PHE A 95 -39.96 -3.77 20.87
C PHE A 95 -39.66 -5.21 20.46
N GLY A 96 -39.86 -6.18 21.36
CA GLY A 96 -39.77 -7.60 21.04
C GLY A 96 -38.39 -8.04 20.55
N THR A 97 -38.39 -8.83 19.49
CA THR A 97 -37.17 -9.39 18.89
C THR A 97 -36.20 -8.33 18.34
N ASP A 98 -36.67 -7.11 18.08
CA ASP A 98 -35.81 -5.99 17.67
C ASP A 98 -35.14 -5.29 18.87
N ALA A 99 -35.63 -5.52 20.09
CA ALA A 99 -35.06 -5.01 21.32
C ALA A 99 -33.95 -5.94 21.84
N VAL A 100 -32.83 -5.99 21.11
CA VAL A 100 -31.67 -6.84 21.43
C VAL A 100 -30.42 -6.00 21.56
N LEU A 101 -29.67 -6.23 22.64
CA LEU A 101 -28.31 -5.73 22.83
C LEU A 101 -27.35 -6.91 22.80
N SER A 102 -26.29 -6.80 22.01
CA SER A 102 -25.24 -7.82 21.92
C SER A 102 -23.88 -7.14 21.79
N GLY A 103 -22.84 -7.71 22.41
CA GLY A 103 -21.47 -7.19 22.35
C GLY A 103 -20.73 -7.26 23.68
N GLN A 104 -19.40 -7.11 23.63
CA GLN A 104 -18.50 -7.22 24.78
C GLN A 104 -18.64 -6.09 25.81
N ARG A 105 -19.34 -4.99 25.47
CA ARG A 105 -19.55 -3.82 26.34
C ARG A 105 -20.97 -3.73 26.92
N VAL A 106 -21.77 -4.78 26.79
CA VAL A 106 -23.09 -4.83 27.42
C VAL A 106 -22.91 -5.10 28.90
N VAL A 107 -23.46 -4.21 29.73
CA VAL A 107 -23.54 -4.40 31.18
C VAL A 107 -25.00 -4.51 31.59
N SER A 108 -25.30 -5.33 32.59
CA SER A 108 -26.67 -5.62 32.99
C SER A 108 -26.84 -5.46 34.51
N THR A 109 -27.88 -4.75 34.91
CA THR A 109 -28.26 -4.54 36.32
C THR A 109 -29.66 -5.12 36.57
N PRO A 110 -29.89 -5.77 37.71
CA PRO A 110 -31.22 -6.26 38.09
C PRO A 110 -32.23 -5.11 38.26
N LEU A 111 -33.48 -5.37 37.87
CA LEU A 111 -34.64 -4.53 38.17
C LEU A 111 -35.25 -4.95 39.51
N ILE A 112 -35.37 -3.99 40.43
CA ILE A 112 -35.98 -4.18 41.74
C ILE A 112 -37.46 -3.80 41.66
N SER A 113 -38.33 -4.69 42.12
CA SER A 113 -39.78 -4.46 42.12
C SER A 113 -40.23 -3.87 43.46
N ARG A 114 -40.84 -2.67 43.46
CA ARG A 114 -41.41 -2.03 44.68
C ARG A 114 -42.78 -1.42 44.40
N GLY A 115 -43.70 -1.54 45.38
CA GLY A 115 -44.97 -0.79 45.41
C GLY A 115 -45.87 -1.00 44.18
N SER A 116 -46.39 0.09 43.61
CA SER A 116 -47.37 0.08 42.50
C SER A 116 -46.83 -0.46 41.17
N GLY A 117 -45.56 -0.87 41.09
CA GLY A 117 -44.92 -1.42 39.90
C GLY A 117 -44.65 -0.41 38.78
N THR A 118 -44.98 0.87 38.97
CA THR A 118 -44.87 1.89 37.90
C THR A 118 -43.42 2.25 37.56
N PHE A 119 -42.55 2.33 38.55
CA PHE A 119 -41.15 2.75 38.39
C PHE A 119 -40.21 1.55 38.26
N TYR A 120 -39.14 1.73 37.48
CA TYR A 120 -38.04 0.79 37.39
C TYR A 120 -36.95 1.20 38.39
N TYR A 121 -36.81 0.42 39.47
CA TYR A 121 -35.78 0.66 40.48
C TYR A 121 -34.52 -0.14 40.18
N LEU A 122 -33.37 0.50 40.37
CA LEU A 122 -32.03 -0.08 40.30
C LEU A 122 -31.31 0.13 41.63
N THR A 123 -30.24 -0.63 41.87
CA THR A 123 -29.36 -0.44 43.02
C THR A 123 -28.07 0.23 42.56
N LEU A 124 -27.85 1.48 42.98
CA LEU A 124 -26.61 2.24 42.80
C LEU A 124 -25.74 2.10 44.05
N GLU A 125 -24.62 1.42 43.91
CA GLU A 125 -23.68 1.10 45.00
C GLU A 125 -22.72 2.25 45.25
N ALA A 126 -22.16 2.84 44.19
CA ALA A 126 -21.17 3.90 44.29
C ALA A 126 -21.13 4.75 43.01
N VAL A 127 -20.47 5.91 43.09
CA VAL A 127 -20.02 6.69 41.93
C VAL A 127 -18.53 6.91 42.06
N SER A 128 -17.76 6.58 41.02
CA SER A 128 -16.33 6.93 40.95
C SER A 128 -16.12 8.18 40.12
N VAL A 129 -15.21 9.05 40.57
CA VAL A 129 -14.74 10.24 39.86
C VAL A 129 -13.22 10.12 39.76
N GLY A 130 -12.71 9.81 38.56
CA GLY A 130 -11.34 9.33 38.41
C GLY A 130 -11.10 8.09 39.27
N ASP A 131 -10.03 8.09 40.06
CA ASP A 131 -9.68 6.97 40.95
C ASP A 131 -10.44 6.98 42.29
N LYS A 132 -11.24 8.02 42.55
CA LYS A 132 -11.94 8.19 43.82
C LYS A 132 -13.34 7.59 43.76
N ARG A 133 -13.55 6.47 44.46
CA ARG A 133 -14.87 5.83 44.63
C ARG A 133 -15.62 6.43 45.81
N ILE A 134 -16.81 6.97 45.56
CA ILE A 134 -17.73 7.49 46.57
C ILE A 134 -18.85 6.46 46.78
N GLU A 135 -18.87 5.83 47.95
CA GLU A 135 -19.90 4.86 48.31
C GLU A 135 -21.25 5.53 48.59
N ASN A 136 -22.34 4.93 48.10
CA ASN A 136 -23.70 5.38 48.38
C ASN A 136 -24.13 4.84 49.76
N ARG A 137 -23.80 5.59 50.82
CA ARG A 137 -23.95 5.19 52.24
C ARG A 137 -25.40 5.15 52.76
N MET A 138 -26.40 4.96 51.91
CA MET A 138 -27.75 4.65 52.38
C MET A 138 -27.78 3.26 53.05
N ASP A 139 -28.85 2.97 53.82
CA ASP A 139 -29.05 1.70 54.52
C ASP A 139 -28.59 0.50 53.65
N PRO A 140 -27.64 -0.34 54.14
CA PRO A 140 -27.10 -1.49 53.42
C PRO A 140 -28.14 -2.49 52.92
N ASN A 141 -29.38 -2.43 53.43
CA ASN A 141 -30.50 -3.28 53.00
C ASN A 141 -31.41 -2.62 51.94
N ASN A 142 -31.09 -1.41 51.46
CA ASN A 142 -31.96 -0.63 50.60
C ASN A 142 -31.69 -0.89 49.11
N GLU A 143 -31.97 -2.11 48.67
CA GLU A 143 -32.06 -2.44 47.23
C GLU A 143 -33.09 -1.52 46.55
N GLY A 144 -32.82 -1.11 45.31
CA GLY A 144 -33.72 -0.23 44.57
C GLY A 144 -33.72 1.21 45.10
N ASN A 145 -32.53 1.79 45.27
CA ASN A 145 -32.31 3.14 45.82
C ASN A 145 -32.31 4.27 44.77
N ILE A 146 -32.39 3.93 43.47
CA ILE A 146 -32.46 4.90 42.37
C ILE A 146 -33.46 4.43 41.30
N ILE A 147 -34.17 5.37 40.70
CA ILE A 147 -35.11 5.11 39.58
C ILE A 147 -34.41 5.45 38.27
N ILE A 148 -34.48 4.58 37.25
CA ILE A 148 -34.10 4.95 35.89
C ILE A 148 -35.31 5.55 35.16
N ASP A 149 -35.19 6.78 34.68
CA ASP A 149 -36.31 7.51 34.07
C ASP A 149 -35.86 8.36 32.88
N SER A 150 -36.45 8.12 31.71
CA SER A 150 -36.21 8.92 30.49
C SER A 150 -36.97 10.26 30.48
N GLY A 151 -37.99 10.41 31.35
CA GLY A 151 -38.78 11.64 31.49
C GLY A 151 -38.08 12.73 32.31
N THR A 152 -37.27 12.34 33.29
CA THR A 152 -36.43 13.23 34.09
C THR A 152 -35.16 13.59 33.32
N THR A 153 -34.81 14.88 33.22
CA THR A 153 -33.66 15.31 32.40
C THR A 153 -32.31 15.12 33.10
N LEU A 154 -32.17 15.58 34.34
CA LEU A 154 -30.90 15.56 35.10
C LEU A 154 -30.88 14.38 36.08
N ASN A 155 -29.70 13.96 36.50
CA ASN A 155 -29.59 13.03 37.61
C ASN A 155 -30.00 13.73 38.91
N LEU A 156 -30.89 13.11 39.68
CA LEU A 156 -31.27 13.56 41.01
C LEU A 156 -30.67 12.60 42.03
N LEU A 157 -29.93 13.11 43.01
CA LEU A 157 -29.23 12.28 43.98
C LEU A 157 -29.50 12.75 45.42
N GLU A 158 -29.35 11.87 46.39
CA GLU A 158 -29.44 12.23 47.81
C GLU A 158 -28.42 13.33 48.14
N PRO A 159 -28.76 14.34 48.97
CA PRO A 159 -27.92 15.53 49.13
C PRO A 159 -26.49 15.28 49.62
N ASN A 160 -26.27 14.38 50.57
CA ASN A 160 -24.92 14.09 51.07
C ASN A 160 -24.08 13.38 50.02
N PHE A 161 -24.65 12.38 49.36
CA PHE A 161 -24.00 11.66 48.28
C PHE A 161 -23.68 12.58 47.08
N TYR A 162 -24.61 13.46 46.72
CA TYR A 162 -24.41 14.51 45.72
C TYR A 162 -23.23 15.43 46.08
N ASN A 163 -23.19 15.92 47.33
CA ASN A 163 -22.15 16.84 47.78
C ASN A 163 -20.76 16.18 47.72
N ASP A 164 -20.65 14.91 48.10
CA ASP A 164 -19.39 14.14 48.04
C ASP A 164 -18.92 13.96 46.60
N ILE A 165 -19.82 13.66 45.65
CA ILE A 165 -19.50 13.55 44.22
C ILE A 165 -19.07 14.90 43.66
N VAL A 166 -19.78 15.98 43.96
CA VAL A 166 -19.44 17.34 43.50
C VAL A 166 -18.09 17.79 44.05
N ALA A 167 -17.78 17.47 45.31
CA ALA A 167 -16.47 17.73 45.89
C ALA A 167 -15.37 16.95 45.17
N ALA A 168 -15.61 15.68 44.84
CA ALA A 168 -14.68 14.86 44.07
C ALA A 168 -14.46 15.39 42.64
N ILE A 169 -15.51 15.88 41.97
CA ILE A 169 -15.38 16.52 40.64
C ILE A 169 -14.55 17.80 40.73
N ARG A 170 -14.77 18.63 41.76
CA ARG A 170 -13.94 19.84 41.98
C ARG A 170 -12.48 19.52 42.22
N GLU A 171 -12.21 18.45 42.96
CA GLU A 171 -10.84 17.98 43.23
C GLU A 171 -10.17 17.46 41.94
N ALA A 172 -10.88 16.62 41.19
CA ALA A 172 -10.38 16.02 39.95
C ALA A 172 -10.14 17.06 38.83
N ILE A 173 -10.90 18.17 38.84
CA ILE A 173 -10.79 19.28 37.89
C ILE A 173 -10.34 20.56 38.62
N SER A 174 -9.40 20.41 39.55
CA SER A 174 -8.90 21.51 40.40
C SER A 174 -8.11 22.57 39.63
N THR A 175 -7.66 22.27 38.41
CA THR A 175 -6.95 23.19 37.53
C THR A 175 -7.85 24.28 36.94
N LEU A 176 -9.18 24.14 37.03
CA LEU A 176 -10.14 25.09 36.50
C LEU A 176 -10.86 25.87 37.59
N ASN A 177 -11.04 27.17 37.36
CA ASN A 177 -11.87 28.00 38.21
C ASN A 177 -13.36 27.71 37.96
N THR A 178 -14.13 27.56 39.04
CA THR A 178 -15.58 27.43 38.96
C THR A 178 -16.22 28.77 38.60
N VAL A 179 -17.25 28.73 37.76
CA VAL A 179 -18.06 29.91 37.39
C VAL A 179 -19.49 29.75 37.92
N GLN A 180 -20.20 30.87 38.09
CA GLN A 180 -21.61 30.85 38.50
C GLN A 180 -22.51 30.59 37.29
N ASP A 181 -23.58 29.83 37.49
CA ASP A 181 -24.65 29.70 36.49
C ASP A 181 -25.41 31.04 36.38
N PRO A 182 -25.50 31.66 35.18
CA PRO A 182 -26.25 32.90 34.97
C PRO A 182 -27.71 32.87 35.42
N GLN A 183 -28.34 31.69 35.48
CA GLN A 183 -29.72 31.52 35.91
C GLN A 183 -29.86 30.95 37.34
N GLY A 184 -28.76 30.57 37.99
CA GLY A 184 -28.74 30.06 39.37
C GLY A 184 -29.38 28.68 39.58
N ASN A 185 -29.58 27.90 38.52
CA ASN A 185 -30.22 26.58 38.55
C ASN A 185 -29.22 25.42 38.74
N TYR A 186 -27.92 25.66 38.51
CA TYR A 186 -26.85 24.68 38.69
C TYR A 186 -25.85 25.10 39.77
N TYR A 187 -25.35 24.13 40.55
CA TYR A 187 -24.46 24.39 41.71
C TYR A 187 -22.95 24.26 41.43
N LEU A 188 -22.57 23.61 40.32
CA LEU A 188 -21.17 23.50 39.89
C LEU A 188 -21.08 23.69 38.38
N CYS A 189 -20.35 24.72 37.96
CA CYS A 189 -20.10 25.03 36.56
C CYS A 189 -18.66 25.49 36.33
N TYR A 190 -18.24 25.37 35.08
CA TYR A 190 -16.93 25.80 34.58
C TYR A 190 -17.12 26.61 33.30
N ASP A 191 -16.14 27.43 32.96
CA ASP A 191 -16.07 28.02 31.62
C ASP A 191 -16.01 26.91 30.56
N LYS A 192 -16.86 27.02 29.53
CA LYS A 192 -17.03 25.97 28.51
C LYS A 192 -15.73 25.65 27.78
N ASN A 193 -14.95 26.68 27.42
CA ASN A 193 -13.71 26.51 26.65
C ASN A 193 -12.61 25.91 27.53
N SER A 194 -12.54 26.36 28.78
CA SER A 194 -11.58 25.84 29.75
C SER A 194 -11.86 24.37 30.09
N LEU A 195 -13.13 24.00 30.26
CA LEU A 195 -13.53 22.61 30.52
C LEU A 195 -13.30 21.68 29.31
N SER A 196 -13.46 22.18 28.08
CA SER A 196 -13.20 21.37 26.89
C SER A 196 -11.71 21.03 26.73
N MET A 197 -10.82 21.90 27.22
CA MET A 197 -9.35 21.72 27.20
C MET A 197 -8.81 20.90 28.37
N ALA A 198 -9.58 20.71 29.45
CA ALA A 198 -9.16 19.87 30.57
C ALA A 198 -9.16 18.37 30.21
N PRO A 199 -8.31 17.54 30.86
CA PRO A 199 -8.37 16.09 30.74
C PRO A 199 -9.77 15.53 31.03
N GLU A 200 -10.16 14.45 30.35
CA GLU A 200 -11.44 13.80 30.61
C GLU A 200 -11.37 13.01 31.93
N THR A 201 -12.11 13.47 32.93
CA THR A 201 -12.31 12.72 34.18
C THR A 201 -13.40 11.68 33.96
N ALA A 202 -13.05 10.40 34.06
CA ALA A 202 -14.03 9.33 34.01
C ALA A 202 -14.99 9.44 35.21
N ILE A 203 -16.29 9.44 34.95
CA ILE A 203 -17.32 9.29 35.98
C ILE A 203 -18.04 7.97 35.76
N VAL A 204 -17.96 7.07 36.73
CA VAL A 204 -18.53 5.72 36.64
C VAL A 204 -19.64 5.56 37.66
N TYR A 205 -20.85 5.24 37.20
CA TYR A 205 -21.95 4.83 38.06
C TYR A 205 -21.87 3.32 38.25
N HIS A 206 -21.64 2.87 39.49
CA HIS A 206 -21.53 1.47 39.86
C HIS A 206 -22.90 0.98 40.31
N PHE A 207 -23.65 0.37 39.41
CA PHE A 207 -24.87 -0.36 39.75
C PHE A 207 -24.51 -1.80 40.11
N THR A 208 -25.38 -2.48 40.85
CA THR A 208 -25.19 -3.91 41.14
C THR A 208 -25.10 -4.71 39.84
N GLY A 209 -23.91 -5.25 39.58
CA GLY A 209 -23.60 -6.04 38.37
C GLY A 209 -23.28 -5.22 37.11
N ALA A 210 -23.27 -3.88 37.17
CA ALA A 210 -23.03 -3.05 36.00
C ALA A 210 -22.28 -1.74 36.30
N ASP A 211 -21.14 -1.56 35.65
CA ASP A 211 -20.40 -0.30 35.65
C ASP A 211 -20.75 0.52 34.40
N VAL A 212 -21.34 1.70 34.60
CA VAL A 212 -21.73 2.60 33.52
C VAL A 212 -20.82 3.82 33.53
N THR A 213 -19.88 3.87 32.58
CA THR A 213 -18.95 4.99 32.44
C THR A 213 -19.56 6.11 31.60
N LEU A 214 -19.74 7.27 32.19
CA LEU A 214 -20.25 8.46 31.53
C LEU A 214 -19.15 9.23 30.81
N LYS A 215 -19.47 9.77 29.62
CA LYS A 215 -18.62 10.73 28.92
C LYS A 215 -18.93 12.15 29.39
N ARG A 216 -18.09 13.11 29.00
CA ARG A 216 -18.31 14.54 29.29
C ARG A 216 -19.71 15.04 28.86
N LEU A 217 -20.22 14.58 27.72
CA LEU A 217 -21.56 14.96 27.21
C LEU A 217 -22.72 14.47 28.09
N ASN A 218 -22.49 13.41 28.87
CA ASN A 218 -23.46 12.83 29.80
C ASN A 218 -23.33 13.47 31.20
N THR A 219 -22.15 14.03 31.49
CA THR A 219 -21.79 14.58 32.79
C THR A 219 -22.05 16.08 32.88
N PHE A 220 -21.91 16.81 31.77
CA PHE A 220 -22.03 18.27 31.73
C PHE A 220 -23.09 18.72 30.73
N ARG A 221 -23.78 19.81 31.07
CA ARG A 221 -24.70 20.55 30.20
C ARG A 221 -24.09 21.89 29.82
N GLU A 222 -23.98 22.10 28.53
CA GLU A 222 -23.54 23.38 27.97
C GLU A 222 -24.68 24.41 28.02
N LEU A 223 -24.36 25.61 28.52
CA LEU A 223 -25.21 26.78 28.66
C LEU A 223 -24.45 28.00 28.10
N ASN A 224 -24.66 28.36 26.84
CA ASN A 224 -23.94 29.46 26.16
C ASN A 224 -22.41 29.35 26.34
N THR A 225 -21.82 30.14 27.24
CA THR A 225 -20.37 30.19 27.56
C THR A 225 -19.96 29.34 28.76
N VAL A 226 -20.91 28.70 29.45
CA VAL A 226 -20.70 27.96 30.69
C VAL A 226 -21.07 26.48 30.49
N SER A 227 -20.38 25.57 31.17
CA SER A 227 -20.73 24.14 31.23
C SER A 227 -20.94 23.70 32.68
N CYS A 228 -22.13 23.20 32.99
CA CYS A 228 -22.55 22.86 34.35
C CYS A 228 -22.74 21.36 34.54
N VAL A 229 -22.47 20.83 35.73
CA VAL A 229 -22.64 19.41 36.02
C VAL A 229 -24.13 19.02 35.93
N ALA A 230 -24.44 17.95 35.21
CA ALA A 230 -25.79 17.48 34.89
C ALA A 230 -26.48 16.69 36.02
N MET A 231 -26.25 17.08 37.27
CA MET A 231 -26.83 16.43 38.46
C MET A 231 -27.27 17.48 39.50
N LEU A 232 -28.31 17.17 40.27
CA LEU A 232 -28.88 18.02 41.33
C LEU A 232 -29.22 17.20 42.59
N PRO A 233 -29.18 17.80 43.79
CA PRO A 233 -29.62 17.15 45.01
C PRO A 233 -31.15 17.05 45.08
N SER A 234 -31.67 15.98 45.68
CA SER A 234 -33.10 15.71 45.87
C SER A 234 -33.34 15.02 47.20
N THR A 235 -34.23 15.57 48.02
CA THR A 235 -34.61 15.00 49.33
C THR A 235 -35.71 13.94 49.24
N ARG A 236 -36.24 13.68 48.03
CA ARG A 236 -37.38 12.77 47.83
C ARG A 236 -36.95 11.46 47.18
N LEU A 237 -36.51 11.52 45.92
CA LEU A 237 -36.15 10.36 45.12
C LEU A 237 -34.82 10.62 44.42
N SER A 238 -33.99 9.58 44.36
CA SER A 238 -32.85 9.54 43.45
C SER A 238 -33.32 9.04 42.08
N ILE A 239 -32.92 9.73 41.02
CA ILE A 239 -33.31 9.43 39.64
C ILE A 239 -32.07 9.48 38.74
N TYR A 240 -31.84 8.40 37.98
CA TYR A 240 -30.91 8.36 36.87
C TYR A 240 -31.62 8.89 35.62
N GLY A 241 -31.35 10.15 35.29
CA GLY A 241 -32.06 10.93 34.27
C GLY A 241 -31.56 10.70 32.85
N ASN A 242 -32.25 11.29 31.88
CA ASN A 242 -32.06 11.00 30.47
C ASN A 242 -30.75 11.52 29.87
N VAL A 243 -30.14 12.58 30.43
CA VAL A 243 -28.83 13.07 29.97
C VAL A 243 -27.74 12.01 30.18
N ALA A 244 -27.80 11.28 31.29
CA ALA A 244 -26.89 10.17 31.57
C ALA A 244 -27.14 8.94 30.68
N GLN A 245 -28.32 8.87 30.03
CA GLN A 245 -28.71 7.80 29.12
C GLN A 245 -28.47 8.15 27.63
N VAL A 246 -28.10 9.40 27.30
CA VAL A 246 -27.76 9.81 25.93
C VAL A 246 -26.55 8.99 25.42
N ASN A 247 -26.60 8.53 24.17
CA ASN A 247 -25.59 7.62 23.59
C ASN A 247 -25.44 6.30 24.36
N PHE A 248 -26.52 5.81 24.96
CA PHE A 248 -26.64 4.42 25.42
C PHE A 248 -27.83 3.74 24.74
N GLN A 249 -27.62 2.51 24.27
CA GLN A 249 -28.72 1.59 24.05
C GLN A 249 -29.15 1.09 25.43
N VAL A 250 -30.41 1.29 25.78
CA VAL A 250 -30.98 0.87 27.06
C VAL A 250 -32.06 -0.16 26.74
N LEU A 251 -31.82 -1.40 27.13
CA LEU A 251 -32.74 -2.54 26.99
C LEU A 251 -33.39 -2.84 28.33
N TYR A 252 -34.71 -2.87 28.33
CA TYR A 252 -35.53 -3.39 29.41
C TYR A 252 -35.98 -4.79 29.01
N ASP A 253 -35.48 -5.80 29.71
CA ASP A 253 -35.97 -7.17 29.62
C ASP A 253 -36.75 -7.47 30.89
N LEU A 254 -38.06 -7.26 30.84
CA LEU A 254 -38.93 -7.40 32.01
C LEU A 254 -39.14 -8.87 32.38
N THR A 255 -38.98 -9.79 31.40
CA THR A 255 -39.00 -11.23 31.64
C THR A 255 -37.80 -11.67 32.47
N MET A 256 -36.60 -11.19 32.13
CA MET A 256 -35.38 -11.43 32.89
C MET A 256 -35.24 -10.51 34.12
N LYS A 257 -36.16 -9.55 34.32
CA LYS A 257 -36.10 -8.52 35.36
C LYS A 257 -34.74 -7.80 35.39
N GLN A 258 -34.30 -7.34 34.23
CA GLN A 258 -33.02 -6.65 34.11
C GLN A 258 -33.11 -5.46 33.16
N VAL A 259 -32.23 -4.48 33.41
CA VAL A 259 -31.89 -3.43 32.44
C VAL A 259 -30.48 -3.67 31.97
N SER A 260 -30.29 -3.69 30.66
CA SER A 260 -28.96 -3.78 30.04
C SER A 260 -28.64 -2.46 29.36
N LEU A 261 -27.43 -1.96 29.61
CA LEU A 261 -26.91 -0.76 29.00
C LEU A 261 -25.70 -1.14 28.16
N ALA A 262 -25.63 -0.56 26.98
CA ALA A 262 -24.43 -0.57 26.17
C ALA A 262 -24.25 0.84 25.60
N PRO A 263 -23.03 1.38 25.50
CA PRO A 263 -22.82 2.60 24.75
C PRO A 263 -23.44 2.46 23.35
N ALA A 264 -24.45 3.28 23.07
CA ALA A 264 -24.81 3.61 21.71
C ALA A 264 -23.74 4.60 21.26
N ASP A 265 -22.55 4.08 20.96
CA ASP A 265 -21.74 4.82 19.99
C ASP A 265 -22.69 5.06 18.81
N SER A 266 -22.69 6.29 18.27
CA SER A 266 -23.55 6.81 17.19
C SER A 266 -23.30 6.07 15.88
N LYS A 267 -23.27 4.74 15.96
CA LYS A 267 -23.03 3.83 14.88
C LYS A 267 -24.23 3.88 14.00
N ILE A 268 -24.01 4.30 12.77
CA ILE A 268 -24.82 3.77 11.69
C ILE A 268 -24.64 2.26 11.84
N GLY A 269 -25.72 1.56 12.21
CA GLY A 269 -25.78 0.11 12.03
C GLY A 269 -25.26 -0.14 10.62
N GLY A 270 -24.32 -1.08 10.50
CA GLY A 270 -23.37 -1.08 9.40
C GLY A 270 -23.99 -0.81 8.04
N PHE A 271 -23.22 -0.12 7.21
CA PHE A 271 -23.66 0.23 5.87
C PHE A 271 -22.64 -0.25 4.86
N SER A 272 -23.09 -0.45 3.62
CA SER A 272 -22.24 -0.88 2.52
C SER A 272 -22.27 0.11 1.38
N ILE A 273 -21.10 0.35 0.80
CA ILE A 273 -20.89 1.15 -0.40
C ILE A 273 -20.44 0.23 -1.53
N ASP A 274 -20.87 0.53 -2.75
CA ASP A 274 -20.38 -0.14 -3.94
C ASP A 274 -18.97 0.33 -4.30
N LEU A 275 -18.07 -0.64 -4.41
CA LEU A 275 -16.77 -0.50 -5.03
C LEU A 275 -16.83 -1.07 -6.44
N VAL A 276 -16.66 -0.22 -7.43
CA VAL A 276 -16.67 -0.63 -8.83
C VAL A 276 -15.23 -0.79 -9.30
N HIS A 277 -14.86 -2.01 -9.70
CA HIS A 277 -13.54 -2.24 -10.31
C HIS A 277 -13.45 -1.43 -11.61
N ARG A 278 -12.41 -0.60 -11.76
CA ARG A 278 -12.27 0.33 -12.89
C ARG A 278 -12.41 -0.34 -14.26
N ASP A 279 -11.85 -1.54 -14.42
CA ASP A 279 -11.91 -2.29 -15.68
C ASP A 279 -13.06 -3.33 -15.75
N SER A 280 -14.08 -3.23 -14.88
CA SER A 280 -15.29 -4.05 -14.96
C SER A 280 -16.35 -3.43 -15.86
N GLN A 281 -17.28 -4.23 -16.41
CA GLN A 281 -18.36 -3.74 -17.27
C GLN A 281 -19.32 -2.76 -16.58
N LEU A 282 -19.40 -2.79 -15.25
CA LEU A 282 -20.18 -1.84 -14.44
C LEU A 282 -19.51 -0.48 -14.31
N SER A 283 -18.21 -0.44 -14.59
CA SER A 283 -17.46 0.79 -14.60
C SER A 283 -17.88 1.63 -15.79
N PRO A 284 -18.16 2.93 -15.60
CA PRO A 284 -18.26 3.86 -16.72
C PRO A 284 -16.94 3.99 -17.51
N PHE A 285 -15.87 3.34 -17.03
CA PHE A 285 -14.51 3.37 -17.58
C PHE A 285 -14.13 2.08 -18.30
N TYR A 286 -15.05 1.12 -18.46
CA TYR A 286 -14.80 -0.14 -19.17
C TYR A 286 -14.39 0.09 -20.62
N ASN A 287 -13.18 -0.36 -20.99
CA ASN A 287 -12.75 -0.35 -22.38
C ASN A 287 -13.15 -1.66 -23.08
N HIS A 288 -14.18 -1.59 -23.94
CA HIS A 288 -14.67 -2.73 -24.72
C HIS A 288 -13.63 -3.32 -25.71
N SER A 289 -12.55 -2.59 -26.00
CA SER A 289 -11.48 -3.06 -26.91
C SER A 289 -10.36 -3.83 -26.20
N SER A 290 -10.28 -3.80 -24.87
CA SER A 290 -9.21 -4.46 -24.11
C SER A 290 -9.48 -5.96 -23.94
N THR A 291 -8.51 -6.81 -24.29
CA THR A 291 -8.62 -8.27 -24.08
C THR A 291 -8.33 -8.65 -22.62
N PRO A 292 -8.73 -9.85 -22.16
CA PRO A 292 -8.41 -10.29 -20.81
C PRO A 292 -6.92 -10.30 -20.47
N SER A 293 -6.08 -10.62 -21.46
CA SER A 293 -4.62 -10.61 -21.37
C SER A 293 -4.06 -9.19 -21.29
N ASP A 294 -4.61 -8.23 -22.04
CA ASP A 294 -4.17 -6.83 -21.97
C ASP A 294 -4.39 -6.26 -20.57
N LEU A 295 -5.57 -6.55 -20.00
CA LEU A 295 -5.92 -6.15 -18.65
C LEU A 295 -5.04 -6.83 -17.59
N ALA A 296 -4.76 -8.13 -17.73
CA ALA A 296 -3.88 -8.84 -16.78
C ALA A 296 -2.42 -8.31 -16.80
N ARG A 297 -1.89 -8.00 -18.00
CA ARG A 297 -0.56 -7.40 -18.11
C ARG A 297 -0.53 -5.96 -17.59
N HIS A 298 -1.63 -5.24 -17.77
CA HIS A 298 -1.81 -3.90 -17.23
C HIS A 298 -1.82 -3.90 -15.70
N ASP A 299 -2.56 -4.81 -15.07
CA ASP A 299 -2.59 -4.98 -13.62
C ASP A 299 -1.21 -5.33 -13.04
N ALA A 300 -0.47 -6.22 -13.72
CA ALA A 300 0.90 -6.57 -13.36
C ALA A 300 1.85 -5.35 -13.46
N SER A 301 1.74 -4.59 -14.56
CA SER A 301 2.51 -3.37 -14.80
C SER A 301 2.30 -2.32 -13.71
N CYS A 302 1.04 -2.07 -13.34
CA CYS A 302 0.70 -1.14 -12.25
C CYS A 302 1.21 -1.64 -10.90
N SER A 303 1.11 -2.93 -10.61
CA SER A 303 1.61 -3.50 -9.36
C SER A 303 3.13 -3.37 -9.23
N ILE A 304 3.85 -3.60 -10.34
CA ILE A 304 5.31 -3.45 -10.41
C ILE A 304 5.70 -1.98 -10.23
N ALA A 305 5.04 -1.05 -10.92
CA ALA A 305 5.27 0.40 -10.77
C ALA A 305 4.99 0.95 -9.35
N ARG A 306 4.21 0.23 -8.54
CA ARG A 306 4.00 0.56 -7.12
C ARG A 306 5.17 0.11 -6.25
N VAL A 307 5.73 -1.08 -6.52
CA VAL A 307 6.83 -1.66 -5.75
C VAL A 307 8.13 -0.85 -5.91
N SER A 308 8.39 -0.33 -7.11
CA SER A 308 9.52 0.58 -7.38
C SER A 308 9.58 1.78 -6.46
N GLN A 309 8.46 2.45 -6.26
CA GLN A 309 8.42 3.70 -5.51
C GLN A 309 8.55 3.49 -4.00
N PHE A 310 8.12 2.32 -3.48
CA PHE A 310 8.36 1.88 -2.09
C PHE A 310 9.84 1.53 -1.82
N HIS A 311 10.69 1.43 -2.84
CA HIS A 311 12.12 1.19 -2.70
C HIS A 311 12.96 2.49 -2.77
N SER A 312 12.37 3.64 -3.11
CA SER A 312 13.07 4.93 -3.28
C SER A 312 13.17 5.79 -2.01
N SER A 313 12.35 5.51 -1.00
CA SER A 313 12.46 6.13 0.32
C SER A 313 13.29 5.23 1.23
N SER A 314 14.35 5.77 1.84
CA SER A 314 14.76 5.23 3.14
C SER A 314 13.52 5.24 3.99
N ILE A 315 13.29 4.18 4.74
CA ILE A 315 12.32 4.21 5.83
C ILE A 315 12.92 5.09 6.93
N GLU A 316 12.93 6.40 6.71
CA GLU A 316 12.69 7.32 7.81
C GLU A 316 11.22 7.07 8.17
N GLU A 317 10.97 6.51 9.35
CA GLU A 317 9.64 6.14 9.85
C GLU A 317 8.61 7.30 9.84
N ASN A 318 9.06 8.51 9.52
CA ASN A 318 8.30 9.75 9.51
C ASN A 318 7.86 10.26 8.11
N LYS A 319 8.21 9.59 7.01
CA LYS A 319 7.90 10.04 5.63
C LYS A 319 7.37 8.96 4.69
N ILE A 320 6.57 8.03 5.21
CA ILE A 320 5.92 7.03 4.37
C ILE A 320 4.76 7.72 3.62
N GLU A 321 4.92 7.94 2.32
CA GLU A 321 3.90 8.52 1.44
C GLU A 321 3.09 7.45 0.72
N SER A 322 1.82 7.73 0.48
CA SER A 322 0.89 6.85 -0.23
C SER A 322 1.15 6.89 -1.73
N ILE A 323 1.35 5.74 -2.39
CA ILE A 323 1.47 5.66 -3.85
C ILE A 323 0.10 5.38 -4.47
N VAL A 324 -0.35 6.27 -5.36
CA VAL A 324 -1.62 6.13 -6.08
C VAL A 324 -1.29 5.89 -7.55
N ILE A 325 -1.74 4.75 -8.11
CA ILE A 325 -1.65 4.51 -9.55
C ILE A 325 -3.09 4.51 -10.09
N PRO A 326 -3.62 5.68 -10.46
CA PRO A 326 -5.00 5.85 -10.92
C PRO A 326 -5.29 5.04 -12.19
N ASN A 327 -4.25 4.62 -12.91
CA ASN A 327 -4.42 4.04 -14.23
C ASN A 327 -4.60 2.53 -14.30
N GLY A 328 -4.61 1.73 -13.21
CA GLY A 328 -4.91 0.28 -13.27
C GLY A 328 -5.18 -0.41 -11.92
N GLY A 329 -6.12 -1.37 -11.90
CA GLY A 329 -6.46 -2.16 -10.70
C GLY A 329 -7.23 -1.42 -9.58
N SER A 330 -7.55 -0.13 -9.78
CA SER A 330 -8.23 0.71 -8.79
C SER A 330 -9.72 0.39 -8.65
N TYR A 331 -10.22 0.50 -7.41
CA TYR A 331 -11.64 0.44 -7.11
C TYR A 331 -12.18 1.85 -6.89
N LEU A 332 -13.27 2.15 -7.57
CA LEU A 332 -13.91 3.46 -7.51
C LEU A 332 -15.04 3.40 -6.52
N MET A 333 -15.06 4.42 -5.66
CA MET A 333 -16.09 4.64 -4.67
C MET A 333 -17.03 5.74 -5.14
N LYS A 334 -18.32 5.43 -5.10
CA LYS A 334 -19.39 6.35 -5.41
C LYS A 334 -19.90 7.00 -4.13
N PHE A 335 -20.02 8.32 -4.13
CA PHE A 335 -20.62 9.10 -3.04
C PHE A 335 -21.18 10.42 -3.58
N SER A 336 -21.96 11.14 -2.78
CA SER A 336 -22.43 12.48 -3.11
C SER A 336 -21.85 13.52 -2.17
N LEU A 337 -21.51 14.68 -2.71
CA LEU A 337 -20.87 15.79 -2.02
C LEU A 337 -21.75 17.04 -2.09
N GLY A 338 -21.95 17.73 -0.97
CA GLY A 338 -22.62 19.03 -0.94
C GLY A 338 -24.11 19.00 -0.59
N THR A 339 -24.71 20.19 -0.44
CA THR A 339 -26.15 20.38 -0.30
C THR A 339 -26.65 21.43 -1.32
N PRO A 340 -27.36 21.03 -2.39
CA PRO A 340 -27.85 19.68 -2.67
C PRO A 340 -26.73 18.67 -3.02
N PRO A 341 -26.94 17.36 -2.80
CA PRO A 341 -25.92 16.34 -3.05
C PRO A 341 -25.53 16.26 -4.54
N VAL A 342 -24.22 16.27 -4.83
CA VAL A 342 -23.63 16.10 -6.16
C VAL A 342 -22.88 14.77 -6.24
N GLU A 343 -23.35 13.86 -7.08
CA GLU A 343 -22.73 12.55 -7.28
C GLU A 343 -21.28 12.66 -7.81
N THR A 344 -20.36 11.93 -7.18
CA THR A 344 -18.92 11.96 -7.41
C THR A 344 -18.32 10.55 -7.36
N PHE A 345 -17.29 10.31 -8.20
CA PHE A 345 -16.49 9.07 -8.19
C PHE A 345 -15.04 9.39 -7.86
N ALA A 346 -14.50 8.70 -6.88
CA ALA A 346 -13.10 8.85 -6.46
C ALA A 346 -12.48 7.48 -6.17
N ILE A 347 -11.15 7.41 -6.23
CA ILE A 347 -10.41 6.17 -5.96
C ILE A 347 -10.50 5.86 -4.46
N ALA A 348 -10.90 4.64 -4.09
CA ALA A 348 -10.79 4.17 -2.71
C ALA A 348 -9.38 3.62 -2.46
N ASP A 349 -8.64 4.22 -1.53
CA ASP A 349 -7.26 3.82 -1.25
C ASP A 349 -7.00 3.64 0.25
N THR A 350 -6.58 2.42 0.63
CA THR A 350 -6.22 2.09 2.02
C THR A 350 -4.81 2.55 2.41
N GLY A 351 -4.05 3.09 1.45
CA GLY A 351 -2.71 3.61 1.68
C GLY A 351 -2.64 5.10 2.01
N SER A 352 -3.74 5.86 1.93
CA SER A 352 -3.76 7.33 2.09
C SER A 352 -4.83 7.82 3.06
N ASP A 353 -4.61 8.99 3.66
CA ASP A 353 -5.54 9.60 4.61
C ASP A 353 -6.45 10.66 3.97
N LEU A 354 -5.89 11.62 3.22
CA LEU A 354 -6.68 12.76 2.75
C LEU A 354 -7.74 12.37 1.71
N ILE A 355 -9.00 12.70 1.99
CA ILE A 355 -10.08 12.72 0.99
C ILE A 355 -10.03 14.03 0.23
N TRP A 356 -10.05 14.02 -1.11
CA TRP A 356 -10.04 15.25 -1.92
C TRP A 356 -10.71 15.08 -3.28
N VAL A 357 -11.18 16.19 -3.86
CA VAL A 357 -11.78 16.25 -5.21
C VAL A 357 -11.37 17.55 -5.94
N GLN A 358 -11.47 17.57 -7.28
CA GLN A 358 -11.22 18.81 -8.05
C GLN A 358 -12.40 19.79 -7.95
N CYS A 359 -12.09 21.04 -7.59
CA CYS A 359 -13.07 22.09 -7.32
C CYS A 359 -13.00 23.26 -8.32
N LYS A 360 -14.10 23.99 -8.47
CA LYS A 360 -14.11 25.26 -9.22
C LYS A 360 -13.60 26.43 -8.37
N PRO A 361 -12.76 27.32 -8.92
CA PRO A 361 -12.21 27.29 -10.28
C PRO A 361 -10.98 26.37 -10.40
N CYS A 362 -10.98 25.52 -11.45
CA CYS A 362 -9.85 24.67 -11.83
C CYS A 362 -9.55 24.93 -13.31
N ASN A 363 -8.39 25.48 -13.63
CA ASN A 363 -7.99 25.76 -15.01
C ASN A 363 -7.27 24.55 -15.61
N GLN A 364 -7.34 24.34 -16.94
CA GLN A 364 -6.71 23.19 -17.63
C GLN A 364 -5.20 23.05 -17.39
N ASN A 365 -4.49 24.14 -17.04
CA ASN A 365 -3.05 24.10 -16.76
C ASN A 365 -2.71 23.79 -15.30
N LYS A 366 -3.69 23.77 -14.41
CA LYS A 366 -3.51 23.48 -12.98
C LYS A 366 -4.16 22.18 -12.56
N CYS A 367 -5.18 21.74 -13.29
CA CYS A 367 -5.98 20.59 -12.93
C CYS A 367 -5.96 19.60 -14.09
N PHE A 368 -5.86 18.32 -13.79
CA PHE A 368 -5.98 17.31 -14.83
C PHE A 368 -7.37 17.43 -15.49
N PRO A 369 -7.49 17.16 -16.81
CA PRO A 369 -8.78 17.20 -17.49
C PRO A 369 -9.79 16.35 -16.75
N GLN A 370 -11.06 16.72 -16.66
CA GLN A 370 -12.08 15.88 -15.97
C GLN A 370 -13.35 15.83 -16.80
N ASP A 371 -13.81 14.63 -17.15
CA ASP A 371 -14.97 14.36 -17.99
C ASP A 371 -16.29 14.70 -17.26
N ARG A 372 -16.28 14.62 -15.92
CA ARG A 372 -17.42 14.95 -15.04
C ARG A 372 -17.31 16.40 -14.53
N PRO A 373 -18.43 17.07 -14.22
CA PRO A 373 -18.40 18.42 -13.67
C PRO A 373 -17.56 18.51 -12.39
N LEU A 374 -16.66 19.47 -12.34
CA LEU A 374 -15.93 19.85 -11.12
C LEU A 374 -16.92 20.25 -10.02
N PHE A 375 -16.60 19.90 -8.78
CA PHE A 375 -17.40 20.33 -7.63
C PHE A 375 -17.38 21.85 -7.54
N ASP A 376 -18.54 22.45 -7.28
CA ASP A 376 -18.72 23.91 -7.21
C ASP A 376 -19.09 24.29 -5.77
N PRO A 377 -18.10 24.68 -4.94
CA PRO A 377 -18.31 24.99 -3.54
C PRO A 377 -19.41 26.02 -3.29
N MET A 378 -19.54 26.99 -4.19
CA MET A 378 -20.50 28.09 -4.07
C MET A 378 -21.95 27.65 -4.22
N LYS A 379 -22.20 26.43 -4.69
CA LYS A 379 -23.55 25.85 -4.84
C LYS A 379 -23.97 24.99 -3.67
N SER A 380 -23.06 24.67 -2.75
CA SER A 380 -23.37 23.87 -1.57
C SER A 380 -23.68 24.78 -0.39
N SER A 381 -24.85 24.60 0.23
CA SER A 381 -25.25 25.35 1.43
C SER A 381 -24.58 24.87 2.72
N THR A 382 -23.86 23.74 2.68
CA THR A 382 -23.15 23.18 3.83
C THR A 382 -21.62 23.18 3.67
N TYR A 383 -21.11 23.79 2.59
CA TYR A 383 -19.68 24.03 2.38
C TYR A 383 -19.13 25.07 3.36
N ILE A 384 -18.06 24.72 4.06
CA ILE A 384 -17.36 25.59 5.01
C ILE A 384 -15.85 25.41 4.82
N GLU A 385 -15.13 26.52 4.68
CA GLU A 385 -13.66 26.50 4.66
C GLU A 385 -13.10 26.42 6.07
N LEU A 386 -12.08 25.59 6.29
CA LEU A 386 -11.52 25.39 7.62
C LEU A 386 -10.45 26.44 7.95
N PRO A 387 -10.45 26.96 9.19
CA PRO A 387 -9.42 27.87 9.63
C PRO A 387 -8.11 27.15 9.95
N CYS A 388 -7.01 27.90 9.96
CA CYS A 388 -5.67 27.35 10.18
C CYS A 388 -5.45 26.72 11.55
N ASP A 389 -6.11 27.23 12.59
CA ASP A 389 -6.06 26.71 13.94
C ASP A 389 -6.95 25.47 14.14
N SER A 390 -7.68 25.04 13.11
CA SER A 390 -8.48 23.84 13.16
C SER A 390 -7.63 22.58 13.29
N LYS A 391 -8.09 21.63 14.12
CA LYS A 391 -7.41 20.34 14.31
C LYS A 391 -7.17 19.57 13.00
N PRO A 392 -8.10 19.53 12.03
CA PRO A 392 -7.85 18.87 10.75
C PRO A 392 -6.72 19.54 9.94
N CYS A 393 -6.58 20.87 10.02
CA CYS A 393 -5.47 21.58 9.36
C CYS A 393 -4.11 21.24 9.96
N GLN A 394 -4.05 21.09 11.29
CA GLN A 394 -2.84 20.69 12.02
C GLN A 394 -2.46 19.22 11.78
N ALA A 395 -3.40 18.40 11.31
CA ALA A 395 -3.18 16.99 11.01
C ALA A 395 -2.56 16.76 9.62
N LEU A 396 -2.49 17.78 8.76
CA LEU A 396 -1.83 17.69 7.47
C LEU A 396 -0.30 17.65 7.64
N GLN A 397 0.36 16.83 6.82
CA GLN A 397 1.83 16.79 6.79
C GLN A 397 2.44 18.09 6.25
N SER A 398 1.74 18.78 5.34
CA SER A 398 2.14 20.07 4.78
C SER A 398 0.91 20.96 4.58
N SER A 399 0.82 22.03 5.38
CA SER A 399 -0.20 23.07 5.26
C SER A 399 0.42 24.47 5.29
N GLN A 400 -0.24 25.42 4.63
CA GLN A 400 0.10 26.84 4.64
C GLN A 400 -1.12 27.66 5.05
N CYS A 401 -0.87 28.79 5.69
CA CYS A 401 -1.93 29.68 6.16
C CYS A 401 -1.99 30.95 5.32
N ASP A 402 -3.15 31.20 4.74
CA ASP A 402 -3.43 32.54 4.23
C ASP A 402 -3.71 33.46 5.43
N ASN A 403 -2.69 34.24 5.81
CA ASN A 403 -2.74 35.18 6.93
C ASN A 403 -3.81 36.28 6.77
N THR A 404 -4.36 36.48 5.56
CA THR A 404 -5.41 37.48 5.32
C THR A 404 -6.82 36.94 5.49
N LYS A 405 -7.03 35.64 5.22
CA LYS A 405 -8.34 34.97 5.29
C LYS A 405 -8.46 33.94 6.41
N ASN A 406 -7.36 33.66 7.11
CA ASN A 406 -7.23 32.57 8.07
C ASN A 406 -7.64 31.21 7.45
N GLN A 407 -7.29 30.97 6.18
CA GLN A 407 -7.72 29.78 5.43
C GLN A 407 -6.62 28.72 5.43
N CYS A 408 -6.97 27.46 5.74
CA CYS A 408 -6.06 26.33 5.67
C CYS A 408 -5.82 25.88 4.23
N GLN A 409 -4.64 26.16 3.70
CA GLN A 409 -4.20 25.63 2.40
C GLN A 409 -3.42 24.34 2.63
N TYR A 410 -3.72 23.30 1.86
CA TYR A 410 -3.02 22.02 1.95
C TYR A 410 -2.20 21.78 0.68
N SER A 411 -1.08 21.08 0.87
CA SER A 411 -0.34 20.44 -0.21
C SER A 411 -0.14 18.98 0.17
N TYR A 412 -0.61 18.07 -0.68
CA TYR A 412 -0.53 16.64 -0.45
C TYR A 412 0.13 15.97 -1.65
N ARG A 413 1.15 15.16 -1.38
CA ARG A 413 1.95 14.45 -2.39
C ARG A 413 1.82 12.94 -2.19
N TYR A 414 1.85 12.24 -3.31
CA TYR A 414 1.81 10.80 -3.40
C TYR A 414 3.18 10.28 -3.86
N GLY A 415 3.51 9.05 -3.50
CA GLY A 415 4.82 8.45 -3.83
C GLY A 415 5.05 8.27 -5.33
N ASP A 416 4.01 8.39 -6.17
CA ASP A 416 4.11 8.42 -7.62
C ASP A 416 4.35 9.83 -8.20
N LYS A 417 4.68 10.79 -7.33
CA LYS A 417 4.84 12.22 -7.62
C LYS A 417 3.54 12.93 -8.02
N SER A 418 2.41 12.23 -8.01
CA SER A 418 1.11 12.88 -8.11
C SER A 418 0.90 13.78 -6.90
N TYR A 419 0.13 14.86 -7.10
CA TYR A 419 -0.10 15.83 -6.05
C TYR A 419 -1.47 16.49 -6.17
N THR A 420 -1.92 17.05 -5.05
CA THR A 420 -3.12 17.88 -4.96
C THR A 420 -2.84 19.04 -4.00
N ASN A 421 -3.13 20.25 -4.47
CA ASN A 421 -3.00 21.50 -3.73
C ASN A 421 -4.34 22.21 -3.75
N GLY A 422 -4.75 22.72 -2.59
CA GLY A 422 -6.05 23.36 -2.47
C GLY A 422 -6.32 23.89 -1.08
N VAL A 423 -7.59 24.00 -0.74
CA VAL A 423 -8.05 24.45 0.59
C VAL A 423 -8.72 23.32 1.33
N LEU A 424 -8.45 23.21 2.62
CA LEU A 424 -9.08 22.20 3.47
C LEU A 424 -10.45 22.70 3.93
N THR A 425 -11.47 21.87 3.79
CA THR A 425 -12.87 22.29 3.92
C THR A 425 -13.69 21.20 4.59
N THR A 426 -14.92 21.55 4.96
CA THR A 426 -15.93 20.59 5.36
C THR A 426 -17.18 20.77 4.52
N ASP A 427 -17.84 19.66 4.19
CA ASP A 427 -19.17 19.66 3.58
C ASP A 427 -19.91 18.36 3.96
N THR A 428 -21.14 18.17 3.46
CA THR A 428 -21.94 16.97 3.70
C THR A 428 -21.58 15.88 2.70
N PHE A 429 -21.09 14.74 3.21
CA PHE A 429 -20.92 13.53 2.42
C PHE A 429 -22.16 12.66 2.52
N THR A 430 -22.65 12.12 1.41
CA THR A 430 -23.82 11.23 1.40
C THR A 430 -23.48 9.94 0.67
N PHE A 431 -23.77 8.80 1.29
CA PHE A 431 -23.53 7.49 0.71
C PHE A 431 -24.84 6.73 0.52
N ASP A 432 -25.03 6.16 -0.66
CA ASP A 432 -26.18 5.32 -0.97
C ASP A 432 -25.99 3.96 -0.27
N SER A 433 -26.83 3.64 0.72
CA SER A 433 -26.84 2.30 1.32
C SER A 433 -27.70 1.35 0.48
N ALA A 434 -27.28 0.08 0.39
CA ALA A 434 -28.00 -0.98 -0.34
C ALA A 434 -29.46 -1.21 0.13
N GLY A 435 -29.86 -0.65 1.27
CA GLY A 435 -31.23 -0.64 1.79
C GLY A 435 -32.08 0.58 1.41
N GLY A 436 -31.61 1.47 0.53
CA GLY A 436 -32.36 2.64 0.05
C GLY A 436 -32.39 3.85 1.00
N GLN A 437 -31.64 3.80 2.11
CA GLN A 437 -31.53 4.90 3.08
C GLN A 437 -30.14 5.53 2.94
N ALA A 438 -30.07 6.72 2.36
CA ALA A 438 -28.81 7.44 2.18
C ALA A 438 -28.24 7.87 3.54
N ALA A 439 -26.99 7.52 3.82
CA ALA A 439 -26.28 7.92 5.03
C ALA A 439 -25.55 9.25 4.77
N ALA A 440 -26.01 10.31 5.42
CA ALA A 440 -25.41 11.64 5.30
C ALA A 440 -24.56 11.97 6.52
N PHE A 441 -23.34 12.43 6.27
CA PHE A 441 -22.31 12.78 7.23
C PHE A 441 -21.96 14.26 7.07
N PRO A 442 -22.61 15.15 7.84
CA PRO A 442 -22.31 16.58 7.80
C PRO A 442 -20.92 16.86 8.38
N ASN A 443 -20.32 17.98 7.95
CA ASN A 443 -19.01 18.43 8.40
C ASN A 443 -17.87 17.44 8.11
N SER A 444 -18.00 16.62 7.05
CA SER A 444 -16.94 15.72 6.61
C SER A 444 -15.80 16.54 6.02
N VAL A 445 -14.57 16.32 6.50
CA VAL A 445 -13.38 17.06 6.09
C VAL A 445 -12.84 16.53 4.77
N PHE A 446 -12.58 17.42 3.82
CA PHE A 446 -11.93 17.07 2.56
C PHE A 446 -11.16 18.23 1.94
N GLY A 447 -10.21 17.89 1.08
CA GLY A 447 -9.46 18.83 0.27
C GLY A 447 -10.25 19.24 -0.98
N CYS A 448 -10.49 20.54 -1.11
CA CYS A 448 -11.03 21.13 -2.33
C CYS A 448 -9.85 21.56 -3.21
N GLY A 449 -9.48 20.71 -4.18
CA GLY A 449 -8.25 20.83 -4.96
C GLY A 449 -8.39 21.79 -6.15
N TYR A 450 -7.48 22.76 -6.25
CA TYR A 450 -7.43 23.78 -7.32
C TYR A 450 -6.17 23.70 -8.19
N ASP A 451 -5.21 22.89 -7.79
CA ASP A 451 -3.99 22.58 -8.53
C ASP A 451 -3.61 21.12 -8.25
N ASN A 452 -3.96 20.25 -9.18
CA ASN A 452 -3.85 18.80 -9.06
C ASN A 452 -3.20 18.26 -10.33
N GLY A 453 -2.14 17.48 -10.17
CA GLY A 453 -1.36 16.95 -11.29
C GLY A 453 -0.76 15.59 -10.95
N GLY A 454 -0.25 14.92 -11.97
CA GLY A 454 0.35 13.60 -11.85
C GLY A 454 -0.28 12.60 -12.79
N THR A 455 -0.36 11.34 -12.36
CA THR A 455 -0.81 10.22 -13.17
C THR A 455 -2.34 10.12 -13.30
N PHE A 456 -3.09 11.01 -12.63
CA PHE A 456 -4.55 11.07 -12.65
C PHE A 456 -5.10 11.20 -14.07
N ASN A 457 -6.15 10.43 -14.38
CA ASN A 457 -6.79 10.46 -15.70
C ASN A 457 -8.07 11.28 -15.67
N SER A 458 -8.60 11.60 -16.86
CA SER A 458 -9.76 12.47 -16.96
C SER A 458 -11.07 11.91 -16.46
N ARG A 459 -11.08 10.65 -16.04
CA ARG A 459 -12.29 9.92 -15.75
C ARG A 459 -12.53 9.77 -14.25
N GLU A 460 -11.60 10.19 -13.41
CA GLU A 460 -11.72 10.25 -11.95
C GLU A 460 -11.92 11.69 -11.45
N SER A 461 -12.52 11.87 -10.26
CA SER A 461 -12.72 13.21 -9.66
C SER A 461 -11.81 13.51 -8.47
N GLY A 462 -11.06 12.51 -7.97
CA GLY A 462 -10.19 12.62 -6.80
C GLY A 462 -9.99 11.27 -6.09
N LEU A 463 -9.71 11.32 -4.79
CA LEU A 463 -9.38 10.15 -3.97
C LEU A 463 -10.13 10.16 -2.62
N VAL A 464 -10.50 8.98 -2.13
CA VAL A 464 -11.04 8.72 -0.79
C VAL A 464 -10.01 7.91 0.01
N GLY A 465 -9.35 8.57 0.96
CA GLY A 465 -8.40 7.94 1.85
C GLY A 465 -9.10 7.05 2.89
N LEU A 466 -8.67 5.78 2.96
CA LEU A 466 -9.12 4.76 3.91
C LEU A 466 -7.98 4.34 4.87
N GLY A 467 -6.88 5.08 4.90
CA GLY A 467 -5.75 4.89 5.82
C GLY A 467 -6.15 5.01 7.30
N GLY A 468 -5.21 4.76 8.20
CA GLY A 468 -5.44 4.83 9.65
C GLY A 468 -5.26 6.23 10.26
N GLY A 469 -4.85 7.23 9.47
CA GLY A 469 -4.60 8.58 9.97
C GLY A 469 -5.87 9.43 10.10
N PRO A 470 -5.79 10.58 10.80
CA PRO A 470 -6.94 11.34 11.26
C PRO A 470 -7.80 11.97 10.15
N LEU A 471 -7.26 12.13 8.93
CA LEU A 471 -7.99 12.69 7.79
C LEU A 471 -8.68 11.62 6.93
N SER A 472 -8.46 10.34 7.20
CA SER A 472 -9.13 9.23 6.50
C SER A 472 -10.63 9.19 6.75
N LEU A 473 -11.39 8.66 5.79
CA LEU A 473 -12.82 8.42 5.96
C LEU A 473 -13.09 7.52 7.18
N VAL A 474 -12.24 6.52 7.41
CA VAL A 474 -12.39 5.58 8.53
C VAL A 474 -12.24 6.29 9.87
N SER A 475 -11.27 7.21 9.99
CA SER A 475 -11.04 7.98 11.22
C SER A 475 -12.08 9.09 11.41
N GLN A 476 -12.47 9.77 10.34
CA GLN A 476 -13.51 10.79 10.40
C GLN A 476 -14.86 10.21 10.83
N LEU A 477 -15.17 8.98 10.42
CA LEU A 477 -16.39 8.26 10.81
C LEU A 477 -16.21 7.35 12.03
N ALA A 478 -15.08 7.41 12.73
CA ALA A 478 -14.68 6.44 13.75
C ALA A 478 -15.77 6.21 14.82
N THR A 479 -16.47 7.27 15.22
CA THR A 479 -17.54 7.21 16.22
C THR A 479 -18.84 6.57 15.71
N GLU A 480 -19.01 6.58 14.39
CA GLU A 480 -20.16 6.10 13.63
C GLU A 480 -19.96 4.71 13.02
N ILE A 481 -18.72 4.22 12.95
CA ILE A 481 -18.41 2.92 12.32
C ILE A 481 -17.55 2.02 13.20
N ASP A 482 -17.31 2.38 14.47
CA ASP A 482 -16.48 1.60 15.39
C ASP A 482 -15.01 1.44 14.96
N GLN A 483 -14.53 2.30 14.06
CA GLN A 483 -13.27 2.10 13.32
C GLN A 483 -13.20 0.73 12.60
N LYS A 484 -14.35 0.17 12.23
CA LYS A 484 -14.45 -1.12 11.55
C LYS A 484 -14.91 -0.90 10.11
N PHE A 485 -14.12 -1.40 9.18
CA PHE A 485 -14.52 -1.57 7.80
C PHE A 485 -14.00 -2.91 7.27
N SER A 486 -14.65 -3.43 6.24
CA SER A 486 -14.23 -4.64 5.53
C SER A 486 -14.61 -4.50 4.06
N TYR A 487 -13.93 -5.20 3.19
CA TYR A 487 -14.29 -5.23 1.77
C TYR A 487 -14.19 -6.63 1.21
N CYS A 488 -15.02 -6.92 0.21
CA CYS A 488 -14.92 -8.11 -0.60
C CYS A 488 -14.76 -7.69 -2.06
N LEU A 489 -13.55 -7.91 -2.60
CA LEU A 489 -13.20 -7.58 -3.96
C LEU A 489 -13.63 -8.72 -4.89
N LEU A 490 -14.67 -8.47 -5.69
CA LEU A 490 -15.17 -9.41 -6.68
C LEU A 490 -14.24 -9.44 -7.90
N PRO A 491 -14.09 -10.61 -8.55
CA PRO A 491 -13.40 -10.70 -9.83
C PRO A 491 -14.08 -9.81 -10.87
N ARG A 492 -13.27 -9.15 -11.71
CA ARG A 492 -13.73 -8.31 -12.84
C ARG A 492 -14.65 -9.00 -13.85
N THR A 493 -14.67 -10.33 -13.89
CA THR A 493 -15.59 -11.12 -14.72
C THR A 493 -17.02 -11.18 -14.17
N VAL A 494 -17.23 -10.78 -12.91
CA VAL A 494 -18.54 -10.75 -12.28
C VAL A 494 -19.21 -9.41 -12.56
N ASN A 495 -20.42 -9.46 -13.12
CA ASN A 495 -21.23 -8.27 -13.38
C ASN A 495 -21.93 -7.76 -12.12
N SER A 496 -21.18 -7.53 -11.04
CA SER A 496 -21.67 -7.03 -9.76
C SER A 496 -20.60 -6.17 -9.08
N ALA A 497 -21.02 -5.12 -8.38
CA ALA A 497 -20.09 -4.26 -7.65
C ALA A 497 -19.55 -5.00 -6.42
N SER A 498 -18.27 -4.76 -6.12
CA SER A 498 -17.66 -5.15 -4.85
C SER A 498 -18.31 -4.34 -3.72
N LYS A 499 -18.25 -4.83 -2.49
CA LYS A 499 -18.86 -4.15 -1.34
C LYS A 499 -17.78 -3.72 -0.34
N LEU A 500 -17.77 -2.44 0.01
CA LEU A 500 -17.07 -1.89 1.16
C LEU A 500 -18.07 -1.68 2.28
N LYS A 501 -17.91 -2.39 3.39
CA LYS A 501 -18.82 -2.38 4.52
C LYS A 501 -18.20 -1.69 5.71
N PHE A 502 -19.00 -0.97 6.47
CA PHE A 502 -18.58 -0.21 7.65
C PHE A 502 -19.39 -0.63 8.88
N GLY A 503 -18.86 -0.39 10.08
CA GLY A 503 -19.59 -0.63 11.33
C GLY A 503 -19.89 -2.11 11.56
N THR A 504 -21.12 -2.44 11.96
CA THR A 504 -21.51 -3.83 12.25
C THR A 504 -21.53 -4.73 11.02
N ASP A 505 -21.71 -4.16 9.83
CA ASP A 505 -21.71 -4.89 8.55
C ASP A 505 -20.30 -5.31 8.15
N ALA A 506 -19.29 -4.68 8.74
CA ALA A 506 -17.89 -5.03 8.55
C ALA A 506 -17.44 -6.26 9.37
N VAL A 507 -18.27 -6.73 10.31
CA VAL A 507 -17.92 -7.85 11.19
C VAL A 507 -18.01 -9.16 10.41
N LEU A 508 -16.86 -9.82 10.25
CA LEU A 508 -16.77 -11.16 9.67
C LEU A 508 -17.00 -12.22 10.76
N SER A 509 -17.92 -13.16 10.52
CA SER A 509 -18.20 -14.28 11.44
C SER A 509 -18.41 -15.59 10.65
N GLY A 510 -18.07 -16.73 11.26
CA GLY A 510 -18.25 -18.06 10.66
C GLY A 510 -17.00 -18.94 10.66
N GLN A 511 -17.16 -20.21 10.26
CA GLN A 511 -16.05 -21.14 10.11
C GLN A 511 -15.11 -20.69 8.97
N GLY A 512 -13.83 -20.50 9.31
CA GLY A 512 -12.79 -20.09 8.36
C GLY A 512 -12.40 -18.61 8.43
N VAL A 513 -13.02 -17.82 9.32
CA VAL A 513 -12.52 -16.48 9.67
C VAL A 513 -11.20 -16.64 10.42
N VAL A 514 -10.15 -15.99 9.92
CA VAL A 514 -8.84 -15.88 10.56
C VAL A 514 -8.57 -14.42 10.89
N SER A 515 -7.93 -14.16 12.02
CA SER A 515 -7.62 -12.80 12.49
C SER A 515 -6.15 -12.70 12.88
N THR A 516 -5.49 -11.61 12.48
CA THR A 516 -4.16 -11.23 12.97
C THR A 516 -4.25 -9.85 13.61
N PRO A 517 -3.51 -9.57 14.69
CA PRO A 517 -3.40 -8.22 15.22
C PRO A 517 -2.76 -7.27 14.19
N LEU A 518 -3.31 -6.06 14.06
CA LEU A 518 -2.65 -4.96 13.36
C LEU A 518 -1.46 -4.47 14.19
N LYS A 519 -0.31 -4.23 13.56
CA LYS A 519 0.85 -3.61 14.21
C LYS A 519 0.84 -2.11 13.94
N SER A 520 1.14 -1.31 14.96
CA SER A 520 1.34 0.13 14.82
C SER A 520 2.83 0.41 14.63
N ARG A 521 3.19 1.15 13.58
CA ARG A 521 4.54 1.71 13.35
C ARG A 521 4.38 3.20 13.02
N GLY A 522 4.90 4.07 13.88
CA GLY A 522 5.10 5.51 13.63
C GLY A 522 3.91 6.26 13.01
N SER A 523 3.92 6.41 11.68
CA SER A 523 2.90 7.11 10.90
C SER A 523 1.57 6.34 10.89
N GLY A 524 0.55 6.84 11.57
CA GLY A 524 -0.77 6.20 11.70
C GLY A 524 -1.52 5.90 10.38
N THR A 525 -1.02 6.31 9.21
CA THR A 525 -1.64 6.15 7.89
C THR A 525 -1.77 4.69 7.43
N PHE A 526 -0.80 3.81 7.70
CA PHE A 526 -0.75 2.46 7.11
C PHE A 526 -1.17 1.36 8.09
N TYR A 527 -1.81 0.31 7.55
CA TYR A 527 -2.15 -0.92 8.28
C TYR A 527 -1.05 -1.96 8.10
N TYR A 528 -0.30 -2.29 9.17
CA TYR A 528 0.74 -3.31 9.12
C TYR A 528 0.24 -4.66 9.63
N LEU A 529 0.54 -5.72 8.88
CA LEU A 529 0.27 -7.11 9.23
C LEU A 529 1.58 -7.88 9.39
N THR A 530 1.59 -8.88 10.27
CA THR A 530 2.72 -9.80 10.41
C THR A 530 2.41 -11.07 9.61
N LEU A 531 3.26 -11.39 8.63
CA LEU A 531 3.18 -12.65 7.88
C LEU A 531 4.03 -13.69 8.59
N GLU A 532 3.46 -14.81 9.05
CA GLU A 532 4.25 -15.87 9.70
C GLU A 532 4.73 -16.95 8.73
N ALA A 533 3.86 -17.36 7.81
CA ALA A 533 4.13 -18.43 6.87
C ALA A 533 3.16 -18.37 5.69
N VAL A 534 3.55 -18.98 4.59
CA VAL A 534 2.70 -19.21 3.42
C VAL A 534 2.57 -20.70 3.19
N SER A 535 1.34 -21.21 3.21
CA SER A 535 1.05 -22.63 2.96
C SER A 535 0.52 -22.86 1.54
N VAL A 536 1.17 -23.75 0.78
CA VAL A 536 0.78 -24.17 -0.56
C VAL A 536 0.49 -25.68 -0.55
N GLY A 537 -0.80 -26.03 -0.55
CA GLY A 537 -1.21 -27.41 -0.28
C GLY A 537 -0.77 -27.84 1.13
N ASP A 538 -0.06 -28.97 1.23
CA ASP A 538 0.47 -29.48 2.50
C ASP A 538 1.85 -28.88 2.87
N LYS A 539 2.41 -28.01 2.03
CA LYS A 539 3.75 -27.43 2.22
C LYS A 539 3.66 -26.03 2.84
N ARG A 540 4.08 -25.91 4.10
CA ARG A 540 4.20 -24.63 4.83
C ARG A 540 5.60 -24.04 4.64
N ILE A 541 5.67 -22.75 4.26
CA ILE A 541 6.92 -22.00 4.09
C ILE A 541 6.93 -20.89 5.14
N GLU A 542 7.77 -21.00 6.16
CA GLU A 542 7.83 -20.03 7.26
C GLU A 542 8.59 -18.75 6.85
N ASN A 543 8.07 -17.60 7.29
CA ASN A 543 8.69 -16.29 7.15
C ASN A 543 9.72 -16.09 8.28
N ARG A 544 11.01 -16.16 7.97
CA ARG A 544 12.11 -16.19 8.95
C ARG A 544 12.53 -14.81 9.48
N MET A 545 11.60 -13.91 9.77
CA MET A 545 11.89 -12.63 10.44
C MET A 545 11.40 -12.62 11.89
N ASP A 546 12.36 -12.56 12.84
CA ASP A 546 12.26 -12.35 14.30
C ASP A 546 11.38 -13.34 15.13
N PRO A 547 11.95 -14.15 16.06
CA PRO A 547 11.23 -15.15 16.85
C PRO A 547 10.17 -14.65 17.84
N ASN A 548 10.01 -13.33 18.05
CA ASN A 548 9.17 -12.78 19.11
C ASN A 548 7.80 -12.21 18.65
N ASN A 549 7.35 -12.51 17.43
CA ASN A 549 6.09 -11.98 16.91
C ASN A 549 5.03 -13.07 16.70
N GLU A 550 3.90 -12.97 17.40
CA GLU A 550 2.65 -13.64 17.07
C GLU A 550 2.05 -12.99 15.80
N GLY A 551 1.92 -13.74 14.71
CA GLY A 551 1.20 -13.37 13.49
C GLY A 551 0.14 -14.42 13.13
N ALA A 552 -0.31 -14.45 11.87
CA ALA A 552 -1.33 -15.42 11.43
C ALA A 552 -0.87 -16.30 10.26
N ASP A 553 -1.33 -17.55 10.28
CA ASP A 553 -1.18 -18.53 9.20
C ASP A 553 -2.32 -18.36 8.18
N VAL A 554 -1.98 -17.94 6.95
CA VAL A 554 -2.94 -17.83 5.85
C VAL A 554 -2.81 -19.05 4.96
N THR A 555 -3.79 -19.95 5.03
CA THR A 555 -3.87 -21.11 4.14
C THR A 555 -4.65 -20.75 2.87
N LEU A 556 -3.96 -20.72 1.73
CA LEU A 556 -4.61 -20.57 0.42
C LEU A 556 -5.36 -21.86 0.08
N LYS A 557 -6.68 -21.88 0.34
CA LYS A 557 -7.56 -22.95 -0.18
C LYS A 557 -7.67 -22.81 -1.69
N ARG A 558 -7.56 -23.94 -2.40
CA ARG A 558 -7.72 -24.04 -3.85
C ARG A 558 -9.11 -23.54 -4.27
N LEU A 559 -9.23 -22.25 -4.56
CA LEU A 559 -10.41 -21.67 -5.18
C LEU A 559 -10.52 -22.23 -6.61
N ASN A 560 -11.73 -22.63 -7.00
CA ASN A 560 -12.05 -23.24 -8.30
C ASN A 560 -11.81 -22.31 -9.52
N THR A 561 -11.11 -21.19 -9.35
CA THR A 561 -10.53 -20.36 -10.42
C THR A 561 -9.27 -20.97 -11.04
N PHE A 562 -8.75 -22.08 -10.50
CA PHE A 562 -7.62 -22.81 -11.08
C PHE A 562 -7.95 -23.61 -12.35
N ARG A 563 -9.19 -23.54 -12.87
CA ARG A 563 -9.54 -24.25 -14.12
C ARG A 563 -8.98 -23.60 -15.39
N GLU A 564 -8.47 -22.36 -15.33
CA GLU A 564 -7.72 -21.75 -16.44
C GLU A 564 -6.20 -21.65 -16.20
N LEU A 565 -5.71 -22.09 -15.03
CA LEU A 565 -4.27 -22.25 -14.76
C LEU A 565 -3.78 -23.69 -14.93
N ASN A 566 -4.65 -24.62 -15.34
CA ASN A 566 -4.33 -26.04 -15.49
C ASN A 566 -4.19 -26.52 -16.94
N THR A 567 -4.09 -25.63 -17.92
CA THR A 567 -3.79 -26.03 -19.31
C THR A 567 -2.36 -25.79 -19.74
N ILE A 568 -1.48 -25.26 -18.89
CA ILE A 568 -0.05 -25.20 -19.22
C ILE A 568 0.73 -25.56 -17.96
N ILE A 569 1.42 -26.71 -18.03
CA ILE A 569 2.25 -27.38 -17.00
C ILE A 569 1.51 -28.43 -16.13
N LEU A 570 1.21 -29.57 -16.75
CA LEU A 570 1.57 -30.89 -16.21
C LEU A 570 2.32 -31.67 -17.30
N PRO A 571 3.19 -32.61 -16.93
CA PRO A 571 4.33 -33.04 -17.74
C PRO A 571 3.88 -33.83 -18.97
N ILE A 572 4.58 -33.59 -20.08
CA ILE A 572 4.68 -34.58 -21.16
C ILE A 572 5.20 -35.86 -20.51
N PRO A 573 4.46 -36.99 -20.54
CA PRO A 573 5.04 -38.28 -20.29
C PRO A 573 6.01 -38.52 -21.44
N SER A 574 7.31 -38.59 -21.15
CA SER A 574 8.26 -39.22 -22.04
C SER A 574 7.72 -40.59 -22.44
N PRO A 575 7.73 -40.96 -23.74
CA PRO A 575 7.38 -42.31 -24.14
C PRO A 575 8.37 -43.27 -23.50
N ASP A 576 7.86 -44.21 -22.72
CA ASP A 576 8.64 -45.32 -22.19
C ASP A 576 9.32 -46.06 -23.37
N PRO A 577 10.63 -46.34 -23.29
CA PRO A 577 11.27 -47.20 -24.26
C PRO A 577 10.70 -48.61 -24.09
N SER A 578 10.14 -49.13 -25.17
CA SER A 578 9.66 -50.51 -25.22
C SER A 578 10.77 -51.50 -24.79
N PRO A 579 10.41 -52.54 -24.01
CA PRO A 579 11.34 -53.60 -23.70
C PRO A 579 11.46 -54.55 -24.90
N SER A 580 12.62 -54.53 -25.58
CA SER A 580 12.98 -55.67 -26.43
C SER A 580 13.67 -56.74 -25.57
N SER A 581 12.94 -57.81 -25.23
CA SER A 581 13.52 -59.16 -25.16
C SER A 581 12.45 -60.26 -25.11
N HIS A 582 12.14 -60.80 -26.29
CA HIS A 582 11.92 -62.24 -26.43
C HIS A 582 13.19 -62.84 -27.04
N ALA A 583 14.08 -63.36 -26.20
CA ALA A 583 15.06 -64.35 -26.64
C ALA A 583 15.29 -65.40 -25.54
N LYS A 584 14.87 -66.61 -25.91
CA LYS A 584 14.90 -67.87 -25.18
C LYS A 584 16.19 -68.13 -24.42
N ARG A 585 16.00 -68.56 -23.18
CA ARG A 585 16.85 -69.47 -22.42
C ARG A 585 17.40 -70.59 -23.32
N ARG A 586 18.71 -70.61 -23.62
CA ARG A 586 19.42 -71.79 -24.12
C ARG A 586 20.84 -71.89 -23.54
N LYS A 587 20.98 -72.87 -22.63
CA LYS A 587 22.14 -73.70 -22.24
C LYS A 587 23.55 -73.06 -22.16
N ARG A 588 24.07 -73.11 -20.92
CA ARG A 588 25.39 -73.65 -20.52
C ARG A 588 26.38 -73.95 -21.66
N ARG A 589 27.55 -73.28 -21.64
CA ARG A 589 28.86 -73.97 -21.58
C ARG A 589 30.01 -73.04 -21.19
N SER A 590 30.76 -73.55 -20.23
CA SER A 590 32.11 -73.18 -19.80
C SER A 590 33.08 -72.92 -20.96
N LYS A 591 33.90 -71.87 -20.84
CA LYS A 591 35.38 -72.01 -20.82
C LYS A 591 36.08 -70.71 -20.38
N THR A 592 37.02 -70.94 -19.48
CA THR A 592 38.06 -70.09 -18.91
C THR A 592 39.10 -69.63 -19.94
N SER A 593 39.61 -68.40 -19.81
CA SER A 593 41.05 -68.07 -19.85
C SER A 593 41.31 -66.59 -19.52
N ASN A 594 42.05 -66.36 -18.44
CA ASN A 594 43.25 -65.49 -18.26
C ASN A 594 43.41 -64.25 -19.16
N MET A 595 43.99 -63.11 -18.78
CA MET A 595 44.47 -62.44 -17.56
C MET A 595 45.21 -61.21 -18.13
N GLU A 596 45.06 -60.03 -17.51
CA GLU A 596 45.93 -58.83 -17.63
C GLU A 596 45.98 -58.00 -18.93
N GLY A 597 45.90 -56.68 -18.76
CA GLY A 597 46.20 -55.66 -19.78
C GLY A 597 45.23 -54.48 -19.70
N GLY A 598 45.68 -53.36 -19.13
CA GLY A 598 44.85 -52.20 -18.81
C GLY A 598 44.43 -51.30 -19.98
N ILE A 599 43.80 -50.18 -19.64
CA ILE A 599 44.10 -48.80 -20.07
C ILE A 599 42.97 -47.90 -19.51
N SER A 600 43.36 -46.96 -18.64
CA SER A 600 42.56 -45.79 -18.27
C SER A 600 42.63 -44.79 -19.41
N ILE A 601 41.48 -44.33 -19.91
CA ILE A 601 41.41 -43.19 -20.84
C ILE A 601 40.55 -42.11 -20.17
N TYR A 602 41.19 -41.25 -19.38
CA TYR A 602 40.73 -39.88 -19.17
C TYR A 602 41.44 -39.03 -20.23
N GLY A 603 40.71 -38.62 -21.26
CA GLY A 603 41.17 -37.59 -22.19
C GLY A 603 40.89 -36.21 -21.59
N SER A 604 41.90 -35.59 -20.98
CA SER A 604 41.88 -34.17 -20.62
C SER A 604 42.19 -33.34 -21.87
N SER A 605 41.23 -32.50 -22.31
CA SER A 605 41.56 -31.40 -23.23
C SER A 605 42.59 -30.48 -22.55
N PRO A 606 43.61 -29.99 -23.27
CA PRO A 606 44.59 -29.08 -22.71
C PRO A 606 43.89 -27.76 -22.33
N VAL A 607 43.97 -27.39 -21.05
CA VAL A 607 43.55 -26.07 -20.56
C VAL A 607 44.76 -25.16 -20.64
N LEU A 608 44.63 -24.01 -21.31
CA LEU A 608 45.68 -23.00 -21.34
C LEU A 608 45.55 -22.10 -20.11
N GLU A 609 46.62 -22.00 -19.32
CA GLU A 609 46.76 -20.88 -18.39
C GLU A 609 46.88 -19.59 -19.20
N ALA A 610 46.15 -18.55 -18.79
CA ALA A 610 46.14 -17.27 -19.50
C ALA A 610 47.59 -16.72 -19.64
N SER A 611 48.05 -16.56 -20.88
CA SER A 611 49.30 -15.84 -21.16
C SER A 611 49.06 -14.33 -21.14
N ASN A 612 50.02 -13.54 -20.63
CA ASN A 612 49.88 -12.09 -20.47
C ASN A 612 49.40 -11.41 -21.78
N GLY A 613 48.18 -10.88 -21.77
CA GLY A 613 47.61 -10.10 -22.86
C GLY A 613 46.88 -10.88 -23.96
N ALA A 614 46.80 -12.22 -23.87
CA ALA A 614 46.02 -13.01 -24.83
C ALA A 614 44.52 -12.76 -24.67
N GLY A 615 43.83 -12.46 -25.76
CA GLY A 615 42.39 -12.23 -25.78
C GLY A 615 41.55 -13.50 -25.86
N PHE A 616 40.39 -13.47 -25.21
CA PHE A 616 39.38 -14.53 -25.29
C PHE A 616 37.98 -13.93 -25.30
N THR A 617 37.00 -14.74 -25.73
CA THR A 617 35.62 -14.30 -25.96
C THR A 617 34.66 -15.30 -25.31
N VAL A 618 33.65 -14.79 -24.61
CA VAL A 618 32.63 -15.55 -23.89
C VAL A 618 31.24 -15.15 -24.38
N ASP A 619 30.31 -16.09 -24.34
CA ASP A 619 28.90 -15.81 -24.62
C ASP A 619 28.27 -14.99 -23.49
N LEU A 620 27.55 -13.95 -23.89
CA LEU A 620 26.67 -13.15 -23.07
C LEU A 620 25.23 -13.43 -23.50
N ILE A 621 24.48 -14.14 -22.67
CA ILE A 621 23.17 -14.69 -23.02
C ILE A 621 22.11 -13.69 -22.55
N HIS A 622 21.36 -13.12 -23.49
CA HIS A 622 20.20 -12.28 -23.13
C HIS A 622 19.16 -13.13 -22.38
N ARG A 623 18.62 -12.60 -21.29
CA ARG A 623 17.66 -13.28 -20.40
C ARG A 623 16.45 -13.85 -21.15
N ASP A 624 15.94 -13.09 -22.09
CA ASP A 624 14.76 -13.45 -22.90
C ASP A 624 15.11 -14.16 -24.23
N SER A 625 16.37 -14.60 -24.41
CA SER A 625 16.80 -15.43 -25.55
C SER A 625 16.32 -16.88 -25.40
N PRO A 626 15.99 -17.62 -26.47
CA PRO A 626 15.73 -19.05 -26.42
C PRO A 626 16.84 -19.90 -25.78
N LEU A 627 18.07 -19.38 -25.72
CA LEU A 627 19.22 -20.04 -25.08
C LEU A 627 19.29 -19.84 -23.57
N SER A 628 18.43 -18.97 -23.02
CA SER A 628 18.35 -18.66 -21.61
C SER A 628 17.42 -19.63 -20.88
N PRO A 629 17.78 -20.09 -19.66
CA PRO A 629 16.86 -20.90 -18.85
C PRO A 629 15.61 -20.12 -18.41
N PHE A 630 15.65 -18.78 -18.49
CA PHE A 630 14.52 -17.93 -18.16
C PHE A 630 13.57 -17.69 -19.34
N TYR A 631 13.86 -18.27 -20.50
CA TYR A 631 13.04 -18.12 -21.69
C TYR A 631 11.66 -18.75 -21.49
N ASN A 632 10.62 -17.94 -21.65
CA ASN A 632 9.26 -18.43 -21.71
C ASN A 632 8.80 -18.47 -23.18
N PRO A 633 8.58 -19.65 -23.79
CA PRO A 633 8.11 -19.75 -25.16
C PRO A 633 6.67 -19.22 -25.34
N SER A 634 5.89 -19.12 -24.26
CA SER A 634 4.51 -18.65 -24.29
C SER A 634 4.36 -17.13 -24.24
N THR A 635 5.42 -16.37 -23.95
CA THR A 635 5.40 -14.90 -23.98
C THR A 635 5.70 -14.38 -25.38
N THR A 636 4.95 -13.38 -25.85
CA THR A 636 5.24 -12.72 -27.12
C THR A 636 6.52 -11.86 -27.04
N PRO A 637 7.17 -11.50 -28.15
CA PRO A 637 8.29 -10.55 -28.15
C PRO A 637 7.93 -9.23 -27.45
N THR A 638 6.71 -8.77 -27.66
CA THR A 638 6.13 -7.58 -27.03
C THR A 638 6.02 -7.72 -25.51
N ASP A 639 5.62 -8.89 -25.01
CA ASP A 639 5.55 -9.15 -23.57
C ASP A 639 6.95 -9.14 -22.93
N ARG A 640 7.95 -9.70 -23.61
CA ARG A 640 9.35 -9.71 -23.14
C ARG A 640 9.93 -8.31 -23.07
N LEU A 641 9.74 -7.52 -24.13
CA LEU A 641 10.12 -6.11 -24.16
C LEU A 641 9.46 -5.33 -23.02
N ARG A 642 8.17 -5.52 -22.83
CA ARG A 642 7.43 -4.85 -21.77
C ARG A 642 7.96 -5.20 -20.38
N ASN A 643 8.27 -6.48 -20.15
CA ASN A 643 8.90 -6.89 -18.91
C ASN A 643 10.28 -6.22 -18.75
N ALA A 644 11.05 -6.06 -19.83
CA ALA A 644 12.32 -5.32 -19.82
C ALA A 644 12.17 -3.84 -19.48
N ILE A 645 11.14 -3.17 -20.03
CA ILE A 645 10.82 -1.76 -19.70
C ILE A 645 10.47 -1.63 -18.22
N LEU A 646 9.59 -2.50 -17.71
CA LEU A 646 9.17 -2.51 -16.30
C LEU A 646 10.35 -2.59 -15.35
N ARG A 647 11.30 -3.49 -15.64
CA ARG A 647 12.53 -3.64 -14.85
C ARG A 647 13.33 -2.35 -14.81
N SER A 648 13.47 -1.68 -15.93
CA SER A 648 14.22 -0.43 -16.02
C SER A 648 13.53 0.73 -15.30
N THR A 649 12.20 0.78 -15.31
CA THR A 649 11.44 1.78 -14.54
C THR A 649 11.61 1.56 -13.04
N LEU A 650 11.65 0.29 -12.59
CA LEU A 650 11.99 -0.02 -11.20
C LEU A 650 13.39 0.48 -10.82
N ARG A 651 14.34 0.32 -11.75
CA ARG A 651 15.74 0.75 -11.63
C ARG A 651 15.88 2.26 -11.37
N SER A 652 15.17 3.07 -12.15
CA SER A 652 15.17 4.53 -12.01
C SER A 652 14.75 5.03 -10.61
N THR A 653 13.75 4.40 -10.01
CA THR A 653 13.21 4.86 -8.72
C THR A 653 14.16 4.66 -7.56
N HIS A 654 15.02 3.64 -7.58
CA HIS A 654 15.85 3.32 -6.43
C HIS A 654 17.02 4.31 -6.21
N PHE A 655 17.46 5.01 -7.26
CA PHE A 655 18.53 6.01 -7.14
C PHE A 655 18.09 7.33 -6.46
N ASN A 656 16.87 7.48 -5.95
CA ASN A 656 16.39 8.74 -5.38
C ASN A 656 17.10 9.07 -4.04
N PRO A 657 17.81 10.20 -3.88
CA PRO A 657 18.72 10.44 -2.74
C PRO A 657 18.04 10.83 -1.43
N SER A 658 16.71 10.77 -1.34
CA SER A 658 15.95 11.03 -0.10
C SER A 658 16.23 10.01 1.03
N SER A 659 17.26 9.17 0.90
CA SER A 659 17.60 8.04 1.76
C SER A 659 19.00 8.05 2.39
N SER A 660 19.65 9.20 2.50
CA SER A 660 20.95 9.31 3.17
C SER A 660 20.83 9.50 4.69
N SER A 661 20.48 8.44 5.41
CA SER A 661 20.94 8.30 6.81
C SER A 661 22.33 7.68 6.81
N GLU A 662 23.28 8.34 7.48
CA GLU A 662 24.68 7.93 7.60
C GLU A 662 24.86 6.43 7.93
N LEU A 663 25.85 5.81 7.26
CA LEU A 663 26.39 4.45 7.44
C LEU A 663 25.70 3.27 6.73
N ASP A 664 25.29 3.40 5.47
CA ASP A 664 25.08 2.20 4.62
C ASP A 664 26.17 2.12 3.52
N PRO A 665 26.99 1.06 3.47
CA PRO A 665 27.97 0.81 2.40
C PRO A 665 27.32 0.93 1.02
N MET A 666 27.98 1.68 0.14
CA MET A 666 27.54 2.00 -1.22
C MET A 666 26.98 0.77 -1.94
N GLN A 667 25.68 0.80 -2.25
CA GLN A 667 24.95 -0.33 -2.83
C GLN A 667 25.10 -0.32 -4.36
N SER A 668 25.58 -1.43 -4.92
CA SER A 668 25.53 -1.66 -6.38
C SER A 668 24.13 -2.11 -6.76
N GLU A 669 23.58 -1.65 -7.88
CA GLU A 669 22.19 -1.98 -8.20
C GLU A 669 22.07 -3.29 -8.99
N ILE A 670 21.45 -4.28 -8.38
CA ILE A 670 20.93 -5.46 -9.08
C ILE A 670 19.46 -5.53 -8.77
N ILE A 671 18.64 -5.72 -9.80
CA ILE A 671 17.24 -6.07 -9.65
C ILE A 671 17.14 -7.56 -9.90
N SER A 672 17.26 -8.32 -8.83
CA SER A 672 17.36 -9.77 -8.80
C SER A 672 16.05 -10.47 -9.15
N ASP A 673 14.99 -9.78 -9.62
CA ASP A 673 13.93 -10.54 -10.29
C ASP A 673 14.34 -10.87 -11.73
N ASN A 674 15.27 -10.11 -12.35
CA ASN A 674 15.43 -10.19 -13.80
C ASN A 674 16.67 -9.47 -14.43
N GLY A 675 17.92 -9.77 -14.06
CA GLY A 675 19.10 -9.24 -14.80
C GLY A 675 19.04 -9.51 -16.31
N GLU A 676 19.48 -8.56 -17.15
CA GLU A 676 19.26 -8.62 -18.62
C GLU A 676 20.20 -9.61 -19.33
N TYR A 677 21.41 -9.79 -18.81
CA TYR A 677 22.43 -10.64 -19.43
C TYR A 677 23.05 -11.62 -18.44
N LEU A 678 23.28 -12.84 -18.93
CA LEU A 678 23.82 -13.96 -18.17
C LEU A 678 25.14 -14.41 -18.78
N MET A 679 26.06 -14.84 -17.94
CA MET A 679 27.36 -15.36 -18.37
C MET A 679 27.67 -16.67 -17.64
N LYS A 680 28.26 -17.62 -18.38
CA LYS A 680 28.76 -18.88 -17.82
C LYS A 680 30.24 -18.77 -17.49
N LEU A 681 30.61 -19.19 -16.30
CA LEU A 681 32.01 -19.42 -15.91
C LEU A 681 32.09 -20.63 -14.99
N SER A 682 33.28 -21.18 -14.77
CA SER A 682 33.48 -22.27 -13.80
C SER A 682 34.42 -21.84 -12.68
N ILE A 683 34.15 -22.32 -11.46
CA ILE A 683 34.95 -22.03 -10.26
C ILE A 683 35.52 -23.34 -9.71
N GLY A 684 36.79 -23.31 -9.30
CA GLY A 684 37.43 -24.39 -8.55
C GLY A 684 38.22 -25.39 -9.36
N THR A 685 38.87 -26.31 -8.64
CA THR A 685 39.64 -27.43 -9.21
C THR A 685 39.25 -28.74 -8.51
N PRO A 686 38.44 -29.61 -9.14
CA PRO A 686 37.97 -29.54 -10.53
C PRO A 686 36.94 -28.40 -10.79
N PRO A 687 36.84 -27.88 -12.03
CA PRO A 687 35.93 -26.77 -12.35
C PRO A 687 34.45 -27.12 -12.17
N VAL A 688 33.71 -26.25 -11.47
CA VAL A 688 32.25 -26.31 -11.29
C VAL A 688 31.62 -25.15 -12.04
N GLN A 689 30.81 -25.43 -13.07
CA GLN A 689 30.15 -24.41 -13.87
C GLN A 689 29.03 -23.71 -13.08
N ILE A 690 28.99 -22.39 -13.17
CA ILE A 690 27.91 -21.53 -12.71
C ILE A 690 27.33 -20.73 -13.88
N LEU A 691 26.07 -20.31 -13.73
CA LEU A 691 25.40 -19.33 -14.58
C LEU A 691 25.00 -18.16 -13.70
N ALA A 692 25.48 -16.97 -14.01
CA ALA A 692 25.30 -15.80 -13.16
C ALA A 692 24.98 -14.56 -13.99
N ILE A 693 24.38 -13.56 -13.34
CA ILE A 693 24.05 -12.26 -13.96
C ILE A 693 25.35 -11.50 -14.20
N ALA A 694 25.58 -11.03 -15.42
CA ALA A 694 26.74 -10.20 -15.76
C ALA A 694 26.37 -8.72 -15.65
N ASP A 695 27.09 -7.98 -14.81
CA ASP A 695 26.64 -6.65 -14.40
C ASP A 695 27.78 -5.62 -14.31
N THR A 696 27.71 -4.58 -15.13
CA THR A 696 28.65 -3.44 -15.13
C THR A 696 28.39 -2.44 -13.99
N GLY A 697 27.28 -2.59 -13.26
CA GLY A 697 26.90 -1.77 -12.13
C GLY A 697 27.37 -2.29 -10.76
N SER A 698 28.08 -3.42 -10.70
CA SER A 698 28.54 -4.04 -9.45
C SER A 698 29.97 -4.58 -9.52
N ASP A 699 30.68 -4.57 -8.39
CA ASP A 699 32.08 -5.00 -8.32
C ASP A 699 32.23 -6.48 -7.94
N LEU A 700 31.57 -6.94 -6.88
CA LEU A 700 31.83 -8.28 -6.36
C LEU A 700 31.19 -9.38 -7.22
N THR A 701 32.03 -10.26 -7.78
CA THR A 701 31.56 -11.55 -8.28
C THR A 701 31.33 -12.51 -7.11
N TRP A 702 30.16 -13.16 -7.03
CA TRP A 702 29.84 -14.10 -5.95
C TRP A 702 28.91 -15.24 -6.41
N THR A 703 28.91 -16.34 -5.66
CA THR A 703 28.00 -17.48 -5.84
C THR A 703 27.61 -18.12 -4.50
N GLN A 704 26.54 -18.91 -4.44
CA GLN A 704 26.14 -19.57 -3.20
C GLN A 704 27.06 -20.74 -2.85
N CYS A 705 27.51 -20.76 -1.59
CA CYS A 705 28.46 -21.73 -1.07
C CYS A 705 27.87 -22.59 0.06
N VAL A 706 28.38 -23.81 0.19
CA VAL A 706 28.15 -24.67 1.36
C VAL A 706 29.18 -24.37 2.46
N PRO A 707 28.78 -24.22 3.75
CA PRO A 707 27.40 -24.31 4.25
C PRO A 707 26.60 -23.05 3.90
N CYS A 708 25.33 -23.20 3.50
CA CYS A 708 24.46 -22.05 3.39
C CYS A 708 23.41 -22.06 4.51
N ALA A 709 23.36 -20.97 5.27
CA ALA A 709 22.39 -20.77 6.34
C ALA A 709 21.00 -20.39 5.79
N HIS A 710 20.96 -19.41 4.88
CA HIS A 710 19.73 -18.91 4.26
C HIS A 710 20.04 -18.55 2.80
N CYS A 711 19.71 -19.43 1.85
CA CYS A 711 19.97 -19.24 0.42
C CYS A 711 18.67 -19.35 -0.37
N PHE A 712 18.61 -18.69 -1.53
CA PHE A 712 17.58 -19.00 -2.51
C PHE A 712 17.83 -20.38 -3.15
N THR A 713 16.76 -21.00 -3.63
CA THR A 713 16.88 -22.27 -4.37
C THR A 713 17.58 -22.02 -5.69
N GLN A 714 18.59 -22.82 -6.06
CA GLN A 714 19.22 -22.77 -7.38
C GLN A 714 19.23 -24.14 -8.06
N ASN A 715 19.12 -24.13 -9.39
CA ASN A 715 19.15 -25.32 -10.24
C ASN A 715 20.57 -25.92 -10.34
N ALA A 716 21.58 -25.06 -10.43
CA ALA A 716 22.99 -25.49 -10.37
C ALA A 716 23.35 -25.94 -8.95
N PRO A 717 24.31 -26.87 -8.78
CA PRO A 717 24.79 -27.23 -7.45
C PRO A 717 25.47 -26.04 -6.76
N PHE A 718 25.34 -25.95 -5.44
CA PHE A 718 26.06 -24.96 -4.65
C PHE A 718 27.56 -25.23 -4.76
N PHE A 719 28.36 -24.17 -4.76
CA PHE A 719 29.80 -24.35 -4.69
C PHE A 719 30.18 -24.96 -3.34
N VAL A 720 31.02 -26.01 -3.36
CA VAL A 720 31.47 -26.69 -2.14
C VAL A 720 32.96 -26.44 -1.98
N PRO A 721 33.36 -25.46 -1.13
CA PRO A 721 34.75 -25.06 -0.97
C PRO A 721 35.73 -26.21 -0.73
N SER A 722 35.35 -27.15 0.13
CA SER A 722 36.17 -28.31 0.49
C SER A 722 36.45 -29.29 -0.64
N LYS A 723 35.73 -29.20 -1.77
CA LYS A 723 35.94 -30.03 -2.96
C LYS A 723 36.89 -29.41 -3.98
N SER A 724 37.25 -28.13 -3.82
CA SER A 724 38.19 -27.44 -4.71
C SER A 724 39.58 -27.43 -4.09
N SER A 725 40.55 -28.03 -4.79
CA SER A 725 41.95 -28.05 -4.35
C SER A 725 42.63 -26.67 -4.40
N THR A 726 42.07 -25.72 -5.15
CA THR A 726 42.57 -24.36 -5.35
C THR A 726 41.84 -23.29 -4.52
N TYR A 727 40.77 -23.66 -3.79
CA TYR A 727 40.04 -22.75 -2.91
C TYR A 727 40.90 -22.31 -1.72
N ARG A 728 40.94 -21.01 -1.45
CA ARG A 728 41.62 -20.42 -0.29
C ARG A 728 40.76 -19.30 0.29
N GLU A 729 40.42 -19.37 1.57
CA GLU A 729 39.77 -18.27 2.28
C GLU A 729 40.68 -17.04 2.32
N LEU A 730 40.10 -15.85 2.22
CA LEU A 730 40.85 -14.60 2.24
C LEU A 730 41.06 -14.14 3.67
N SER A 731 42.31 -13.91 4.05
CA SER A 731 42.63 -13.40 5.39
C SER A 731 42.26 -11.94 5.56
N CYS A 732 41.96 -11.53 6.79
CA CYS A 732 41.70 -10.13 7.14
C CYS A 732 42.81 -9.14 6.78
N GLN A 733 44.09 -9.55 6.81
CA GLN A 733 45.21 -8.69 6.41
C GLN A 733 45.39 -8.58 4.89
N SER A 734 44.50 -9.19 4.10
CA SER A 734 44.57 -9.11 2.65
C SER A 734 44.20 -7.69 2.19
N PRO A 735 44.97 -7.06 1.30
CA PRO A 735 44.63 -5.74 0.74
C PRO A 735 43.26 -5.69 0.04
N ARG A 736 42.76 -6.85 -0.41
CA ARG A 736 41.43 -6.98 -1.02
C ARG A 736 40.31 -7.10 0.02
N CYS A 737 40.63 -7.37 1.28
CA CYS A 737 39.68 -7.29 2.39
C CYS A 737 39.40 -5.83 2.77
N GLU A 738 40.37 -4.93 2.59
CA GLU A 738 40.25 -3.49 2.86
C GLU A 738 39.68 -2.70 1.65
N ALA A 739 39.14 -3.38 0.63
CA ALA A 739 38.47 -2.72 -0.48
C ALA A 739 37.16 -2.08 0.03
N ASP A 740 36.81 -0.87 -0.46
CA ASP A 740 35.72 0.07 -0.07
C ASP A 740 34.26 -0.50 -0.04
N LEU A 741 34.08 -1.81 0.13
CA LEU A 741 32.80 -2.46 0.43
C LEU A 741 32.63 -2.60 1.95
N SER A 742 31.41 -2.93 2.40
CA SER A 742 31.16 -3.44 3.76
C SER A 742 31.75 -4.81 4.00
N THR A 743 33.07 -4.88 3.95
CA THR A 743 33.82 -6.01 4.48
C THR A 743 33.97 -5.84 5.98
N ASN A 744 33.88 -6.96 6.70
CA ASN A 744 34.19 -6.99 8.10
C ASN A 744 35.07 -8.20 8.40
N CYS A 745 35.77 -8.12 9.52
CA CYS A 745 36.71 -9.15 9.91
C CYS A 745 36.13 -9.99 11.02
N ARG A 746 36.01 -11.30 10.75
CA ARG A 746 35.70 -12.27 11.81
C ARG A 746 36.98 -12.52 12.60
N VAL A 747 37.22 -11.65 13.59
CA VAL A 747 38.49 -11.51 14.33
C VAL A 747 39.03 -12.85 14.86
N ASN A 748 38.14 -13.75 15.30
CA ASN A 748 38.52 -15.04 15.88
C ASN A 748 39.05 -16.06 14.85
N ASP A 749 38.63 -15.96 13.58
CA ASP A 749 38.97 -16.93 12.53
C ASP A 749 39.90 -16.34 11.44
N ASN A 750 40.22 -15.05 11.55
CA ASN A 750 41.00 -14.30 10.56
C ASN A 750 40.41 -14.33 9.12
N VAL A 751 39.11 -14.55 8.98
CA VAL A 751 38.40 -14.61 7.69
C VAL A 751 37.79 -13.25 7.35
N CYS A 752 38.02 -12.79 6.13
CA CYS A 752 37.39 -11.60 5.58
C CYS A 752 35.96 -11.91 5.14
N GLN A 753 34.96 -11.28 5.73
CA GLN A 753 33.58 -11.45 5.33
C GLN A 753 33.12 -10.24 4.53
N TYR A 754 32.22 -10.46 3.58
CA TYR A 754 31.56 -9.41 2.84
C TYR A 754 30.08 -9.38 3.17
N ARG A 755 29.52 -8.19 3.18
CA ARG A 755 28.09 -7.95 3.16
C ARG A 755 27.77 -7.13 1.92
N MET A 756 26.95 -7.66 1.02
CA MET A 756 26.50 -6.93 -0.16
C MET A 756 24.98 -6.83 -0.19
N SER A 757 24.51 -5.63 -0.50
CA SER A 757 23.11 -5.30 -0.72
C SER A 757 22.98 -4.67 -2.10
N TYR A 758 21.90 -5.02 -2.77
CA TYR A 758 21.58 -4.58 -4.11
C TYR A 758 20.37 -3.65 -4.09
N GLY A 759 20.25 -2.81 -5.12
CA GLY A 759 19.23 -1.76 -5.13
C GLY A 759 17.77 -2.26 -5.12
N ASP A 760 17.53 -3.51 -5.49
CA ASP A 760 16.22 -4.14 -5.30
C ASP A 760 16.01 -4.77 -3.91
N LYS A 761 16.91 -4.50 -2.96
CA LYS A 761 17.02 -5.11 -1.63
C LYS A 761 17.44 -6.57 -1.60
N SER A 762 17.87 -7.14 -2.72
CA SER A 762 18.53 -8.44 -2.73
C SER A 762 19.89 -8.32 -2.06
N PHE A 763 20.39 -9.42 -1.53
CA PHE A 763 21.60 -9.38 -0.72
C PHE A 763 22.37 -10.69 -0.79
N SER A 764 23.67 -10.57 -0.51
CA SER A 764 24.58 -11.70 -0.37
C SER A 764 25.59 -11.41 0.72
N PHE A 765 25.61 -12.25 1.75
CA PHE A 765 26.57 -12.20 2.85
C PHE A 765 27.35 -13.51 2.91
N GLY A 766 28.65 -13.41 3.11
CA GLY A 766 29.50 -14.59 3.15
C GLY A 766 30.96 -14.24 3.33
N ASP A 767 31.83 -15.18 2.99
CA ASP A 767 33.26 -15.03 3.16
C ASP A 767 33.91 -14.69 1.81
N LEU A 768 34.85 -13.76 1.78
CA LEU A 768 35.71 -13.55 0.61
C LEU A 768 36.71 -14.70 0.53
N ALA A 769 36.84 -15.26 -0.66
CA ALA A 769 37.76 -16.35 -0.94
C ALA A 769 38.40 -16.17 -2.30
N ALA A 770 39.51 -16.86 -2.54
CA ALA A 770 40.18 -16.94 -3.83
C ALA A 770 40.11 -18.37 -4.37
N ASP A 771 39.84 -18.51 -5.66
CA ASP A 771 39.91 -19.80 -6.35
C ASP A 771 40.28 -19.61 -7.83
N THR A 772 40.38 -20.70 -8.59
CA THR A 772 40.60 -20.70 -10.03
C THR A 772 39.28 -20.51 -10.76
N PHE A 773 39.22 -19.47 -11.60
CA PHE A 773 38.09 -19.21 -12.49
C PHE A 773 38.43 -19.69 -13.88
N THR A 774 37.50 -20.38 -14.54
CA THR A 774 37.68 -20.89 -15.89
C THR A 774 36.58 -20.38 -16.80
N PHE A 775 36.96 -19.65 -17.84
CA PHE A 775 36.08 -19.09 -18.85
C PHE A 775 36.02 -20.03 -20.04
N GLY A 776 34.81 -20.35 -20.49
CA GLY A 776 34.64 -20.97 -21.81
C GLY A 776 35.04 -19.96 -22.89
N SER A 777 35.79 -20.40 -23.90
CA SER A 777 36.15 -19.55 -25.04
C SER A 777 35.37 -19.99 -26.27
N THR A 778 34.82 -19.04 -27.03
CA THR A 778 34.20 -19.33 -28.34
C THR A 778 35.21 -19.88 -29.35
N SER A 779 36.51 -19.68 -29.12
CA SER A 779 37.60 -20.32 -29.89
C SER A 779 37.80 -21.82 -29.57
N GLY A 780 37.05 -22.37 -28.61
CA GLY A 780 37.08 -23.78 -28.23
C GLY A 780 38.11 -24.16 -27.16
N GLN A 781 38.98 -23.24 -26.74
CA GLN A 781 39.99 -23.47 -25.68
C GLN A 781 39.64 -22.70 -24.40
N PRO A 782 39.24 -23.37 -23.31
CA PRO A 782 38.95 -22.70 -22.04
C PRO A 782 40.17 -21.95 -21.49
N THR A 783 39.94 -20.79 -20.88
CA THR A 783 40.97 -19.97 -20.25
C THR A 783 40.81 -20.01 -18.74
N SER A 784 41.80 -20.54 -18.02
CA SER A 784 41.79 -20.59 -16.55
C SER A 784 42.68 -19.51 -15.96
N ILE A 785 42.17 -18.84 -14.92
CA ILE A 785 42.85 -17.78 -14.20
C ILE A 785 42.83 -18.11 -12.70
N PRO A 786 43.99 -18.37 -12.08
CA PRO A 786 44.07 -18.73 -10.67
C PRO A 786 43.95 -17.49 -9.76
N LYS A 787 43.60 -17.72 -8.49
CA LYS A 787 43.60 -16.70 -7.42
C LYS A 787 42.66 -15.52 -7.67
N VAL A 788 41.54 -15.75 -8.36
CA VAL A 788 40.46 -14.77 -8.50
C VAL A 788 39.67 -14.74 -7.20
N VAL A 789 39.56 -13.56 -6.60
CA VAL A 789 38.80 -13.31 -5.37
C VAL A 789 37.32 -13.14 -5.71
N PHE A 790 36.47 -13.81 -4.95
CA PHE A 790 35.03 -13.82 -5.13
C PHE A 790 34.32 -13.99 -3.78
N GLY A 791 33.04 -13.66 -3.75
CA GLY A 791 32.17 -13.88 -2.60
C GLY A 791 31.65 -15.31 -2.54
N CYS A 792 31.97 -16.01 -1.47
CA CYS A 792 31.39 -17.31 -1.13
C CYS A 792 30.16 -17.08 -0.25
N GLY A 793 28.99 -16.96 -0.87
CA GLY A 793 27.77 -16.51 -0.20
C GLY A 793 27.15 -17.59 0.68
N HIS A 794 27.02 -17.33 1.97
CA HIS A 794 26.44 -18.24 2.97
C HIS A 794 25.05 -17.80 3.44
N ASN A 795 24.66 -16.56 3.14
CA ASN A 795 23.34 -16.00 3.37
C ASN A 795 22.97 -15.10 2.20
N ASN A 796 22.15 -15.61 1.28
CA ASN A 796 21.78 -14.94 0.05
C ASN A 796 20.26 -14.97 -0.10
N GLY A 797 19.67 -13.84 -0.46
CA GLY A 797 18.23 -13.72 -0.57
C GLY A 797 17.84 -12.52 -1.40
N GLY A 798 16.56 -12.43 -1.70
CA GLY A 798 16.03 -11.42 -2.60
C GLY A 798 15.11 -12.04 -3.64
N THR A 799 15.10 -11.44 -4.81
CA THR A 799 14.20 -11.74 -5.93
C THR A 799 14.71 -12.87 -6.86
N PHE A 800 15.87 -13.48 -6.57
CA PHE A 800 16.48 -14.54 -7.39
C PHE A 800 15.54 -15.74 -7.59
N ASN A 801 15.40 -16.25 -8.81
CA ASN A 801 14.44 -17.32 -9.13
C ASN A 801 15.07 -18.71 -9.31
N GLY A 802 16.39 -18.81 -9.16
CA GLY A 802 17.13 -20.06 -9.06
C GLY A 802 17.67 -20.63 -10.36
N SER A 803 17.40 -19.99 -11.50
CA SER A 803 18.07 -20.37 -12.76
C SER A 803 19.50 -19.84 -12.82
N GLU A 804 19.78 -18.79 -12.05
CA GLU A 804 21.05 -18.17 -11.74
C GLU A 804 21.65 -18.68 -10.43
N SER A 805 22.96 -18.52 -10.27
CA SER A 805 23.74 -18.99 -9.12
C SER A 805 24.46 -17.86 -8.36
N GLY A 806 24.23 -16.60 -8.76
CA GLY A 806 24.91 -15.42 -8.24
C GLY A 806 25.15 -14.36 -9.33
N ILE A 807 26.17 -13.53 -9.14
CA ILE A 807 26.49 -12.37 -9.98
C ILE A 807 27.97 -12.35 -10.36
N ILE A 808 28.24 -11.87 -11.57
CA ILE A 808 29.56 -11.57 -12.12
C ILE A 808 29.68 -10.05 -12.20
N GLY A 809 30.38 -9.48 -11.23
CA GLY A 809 30.62 -8.04 -11.14
C GLY A 809 31.66 -7.58 -12.15
N LEU A 810 31.23 -6.74 -13.08
CA LEU A 810 32.01 -6.14 -14.16
C LEU A 810 32.26 -4.63 -13.93
N GLY A 811 32.03 -4.12 -12.72
CA GLY A 811 32.18 -2.71 -12.35
C GLY A 811 33.63 -2.21 -12.32
N GLY A 812 33.79 -0.94 -11.98
CA GLY A 812 35.08 -0.23 -11.94
C GLY A 812 35.89 -0.38 -10.65
N GLY A 813 35.33 -1.00 -9.61
CA GLY A 813 35.95 -1.10 -8.29
C GLY A 813 36.94 -2.26 -8.14
N LYS A 814 37.70 -2.25 -7.04
CA LYS A 814 38.86 -3.15 -6.84
C LYS A 814 38.55 -4.65 -6.81
N LEU A 815 37.31 -5.01 -6.46
CA LEU A 815 36.84 -6.40 -6.39
C LEU A 815 36.18 -6.88 -7.69
N SER A 816 35.98 -5.99 -8.66
CA SER A 816 35.55 -6.35 -10.01
C SER A 816 36.46 -7.38 -10.64
N ILE A 817 35.87 -8.34 -11.34
CA ILE A 817 36.64 -9.33 -12.08
C ILE A 817 37.51 -8.64 -13.15
N ILE A 818 37.05 -7.52 -13.72
CA ILE A 818 37.82 -6.77 -14.72
C ILE A 818 39.15 -6.28 -14.13
N ASN A 819 39.12 -5.66 -12.94
CA ASN A 819 40.33 -5.14 -12.28
C ASN A 819 41.21 -6.26 -11.72
N GLN A 820 40.63 -7.37 -11.26
CA GLN A 820 41.41 -8.51 -10.79
C GLN A 820 42.18 -9.20 -11.91
N LEU A 821 41.63 -9.17 -13.13
CA LEU A 821 42.20 -9.79 -14.31
C LEU A 821 43.16 -8.88 -15.09
N ASP A 822 43.42 -7.65 -14.64
CA ASP A 822 44.20 -6.64 -15.38
C ASP A 822 45.51 -7.17 -15.98
N GLY A 823 46.31 -7.91 -15.20
CA GLY A 823 47.55 -8.51 -15.70
C GLY A 823 47.37 -9.56 -16.82
N SER A 824 46.21 -10.24 -16.86
CA SER A 824 45.86 -11.23 -17.89
C SER A 824 45.19 -10.59 -19.11
N ILE A 825 44.32 -9.59 -18.90
CA ILE A 825 43.48 -8.97 -19.94
C ILE A 825 43.93 -7.56 -20.34
N SER A 826 45.07 -7.07 -19.84
CA SER A 826 45.60 -5.73 -20.10
C SER A 826 44.59 -4.59 -19.85
N GLY A 827 43.74 -4.76 -18.84
CA GLY A 827 42.72 -3.81 -18.42
C GLY A 827 41.64 -3.53 -19.47
N LYS A 828 41.42 -4.46 -20.41
CA LYS A 828 40.50 -4.27 -21.55
C LYS A 828 39.43 -5.33 -21.61
N PHE A 829 38.18 -4.89 -21.73
CA PHE A 829 37.04 -5.73 -22.07
C PHE A 829 36.10 -4.99 -23.02
N SER A 830 35.35 -5.73 -23.84
CA SER A 830 34.33 -5.15 -24.73
C SER A 830 33.13 -6.07 -24.85
N TYR A 831 31.99 -5.55 -25.25
CA TYR A 831 30.83 -6.37 -25.57
C TYR A 831 30.10 -5.86 -26.81
N CYS A 832 29.33 -6.76 -27.44
CA CYS A 832 28.44 -6.44 -28.55
C CYS A 832 27.06 -7.04 -28.24
N LEU A 833 26.06 -6.18 -28.00
CA LEU A 833 24.72 -6.59 -27.58
C LEU A 833 23.80 -6.82 -28.79
N VAL A 834 23.26 -8.02 -28.91
CA VAL A 834 22.29 -8.41 -29.95
C VAL A 834 20.91 -7.82 -29.64
N PRO A 835 20.18 -7.27 -30.64
CA PRO A 835 18.83 -6.75 -30.45
C PRO A 835 17.80 -7.77 -29.99
N LEU A 836 16.91 -7.34 -29.09
CA LEU A 836 15.82 -8.14 -28.48
C LEU A 836 14.82 -8.77 -29.46
N TYR A 837 14.68 -8.24 -30.68
CA TYR A 837 13.57 -8.56 -31.59
C TYR A 837 13.78 -9.78 -32.47
N GLU A 838 15.00 -10.29 -32.58
CA GLU A 838 15.29 -11.19 -33.68
C GLU A 838 14.92 -12.66 -33.42
N GLY A 839 14.56 -13.04 -32.18
CA GLY A 839 14.20 -14.43 -31.88
C GLY A 839 15.29 -15.44 -32.29
N THR A 840 16.52 -14.96 -32.47
CA THR A 840 17.64 -15.70 -33.00
C THR A 840 18.25 -16.56 -31.90
N ASN A 841 18.73 -17.74 -32.26
CA ASN A 841 19.55 -18.59 -31.39
C ASN A 841 21.00 -18.07 -31.31
N VAL A 842 21.18 -16.75 -31.29
CA VAL A 842 22.49 -16.08 -31.29
C VAL A 842 22.68 -15.40 -29.93
N THR A 843 23.87 -15.56 -29.37
CA THR A 843 24.28 -14.92 -28.12
C THR A 843 25.02 -13.62 -28.41
N SER A 844 24.82 -12.61 -27.56
CA SER A 844 25.76 -11.48 -27.47
C SER A 844 27.15 -12.00 -27.09
N LYS A 845 28.19 -11.22 -27.36
CA LYS A 845 29.58 -11.57 -27.02
C LYS A 845 30.17 -10.58 -26.04
N ILE A 846 30.99 -11.09 -25.12
CA ILE A 846 31.92 -10.30 -24.31
C ILE A 846 33.35 -10.76 -24.57
N ASN A 847 34.25 -9.81 -24.85
CA ASN A 847 35.64 -10.02 -25.21
C ASN A 847 36.54 -9.47 -24.10
N PHE A 848 37.67 -10.13 -23.88
CA PHE A 848 38.70 -9.73 -22.93
C PHE A 848 40.06 -9.66 -23.62
N GLY A 849 40.99 -8.85 -23.09
CA GLY A 849 42.37 -8.81 -23.59
C GLY A 849 42.48 -8.19 -24.98
N SER A 850 43.34 -8.76 -25.83
CA SER A 850 43.52 -8.28 -27.21
C SER A 850 42.25 -8.32 -28.06
N ASN A 851 41.30 -9.22 -27.75
CA ASN A 851 40.02 -9.32 -28.46
C ASN A 851 39.06 -8.16 -28.12
N ALA A 852 39.31 -7.47 -27.02
CA ALA A 852 38.47 -6.36 -26.56
C ALA A 852 38.78 -5.02 -27.25
N VAL A 853 39.83 -4.95 -28.06
CA VAL A 853 40.28 -3.70 -28.68
C VAL A 853 39.29 -3.23 -29.75
N VAL A 854 38.66 -2.09 -29.51
CA VAL A 854 37.77 -1.43 -30.48
C VAL A 854 38.54 -0.35 -31.22
N SER A 855 38.76 -0.56 -32.51
CA SER A 855 39.51 0.33 -33.39
C SER A 855 39.06 0.17 -34.83
N GLY A 856 39.38 1.14 -35.70
CA GLY A 856 39.04 1.11 -37.12
C GLY A 856 38.18 2.29 -37.56
N HIS A 857 37.75 2.25 -38.82
CA HIS A 857 36.88 3.29 -39.38
C HIS A 857 35.49 3.25 -38.73
N GLY A 858 35.05 4.36 -38.16
CA GLY A 858 33.77 4.47 -37.45
C GLY A 858 33.85 4.25 -35.93
N ALA A 859 35.02 3.92 -35.39
CA ALA A 859 35.22 3.89 -33.94
C ALA A 859 35.40 5.31 -33.37
N VAL A 860 34.65 5.65 -32.33
CA VAL A 860 34.76 6.91 -31.58
C VAL A 860 35.04 6.62 -30.11
N SER A 861 35.77 7.50 -29.42
CA SER A 861 36.16 7.27 -28.02
C SER A 861 35.91 8.48 -27.14
N THR A 862 35.45 8.24 -25.91
CA THR A 862 35.24 9.26 -24.88
C THR A 862 36.00 8.89 -23.60
N PRO A 863 36.54 9.87 -22.84
CA PRO A 863 37.22 9.59 -21.58
C PRO A 863 36.30 9.01 -20.50
N LEU A 864 36.83 8.07 -19.73
CA LEU A 864 36.27 7.64 -18.44
C LEU A 864 36.64 8.65 -17.36
N VAL A 865 35.63 9.12 -16.63
CA VAL A 865 35.82 10.06 -15.52
C VAL A 865 35.97 9.27 -14.22
N THR A 866 37.01 9.58 -13.45
CA THR A 866 37.18 9.01 -12.11
C THR A 866 36.32 9.78 -11.12
N LYS A 867 35.28 9.15 -10.58
CA LYS A 867 34.34 9.71 -9.61
C LYS A 867 33.95 8.62 -8.60
N LYS A 868 33.49 9.01 -7.41
CA LYS A 868 32.96 8.07 -6.41
C LYS A 868 31.43 7.95 -6.53
N PRO A 869 30.84 6.75 -6.34
CA PRO A 869 31.52 5.45 -6.15
C PRO A 869 32.35 5.02 -7.37
N ASP A 870 33.50 4.40 -7.12
CA ASP A 870 34.39 3.86 -8.16
C ASP A 870 33.84 2.61 -8.85
N THR A 871 32.71 2.07 -8.36
CA THR A 871 31.96 0.98 -8.97
C THR A 871 31.46 1.32 -10.38
N PHE A 872 31.05 2.57 -10.65
CA PHE A 872 30.42 2.92 -11.93
C PHE A 872 31.43 3.46 -12.96
N TYR A 873 31.12 3.23 -14.24
CA TYR A 873 31.83 3.84 -15.37
C TYR A 873 31.18 5.17 -15.75
N TYR A 874 31.80 6.28 -15.38
CA TYR A 874 31.29 7.62 -15.66
C TYR A 874 31.79 8.16 -16.99
N LEU A 875 30.85 8.68 -17.78
CA LEU A 875 31.10 9.42 -19.01
C LEU A 875 30.63 10.87 -18.84
N THR A 876 31.04 11.73 -19.77
CA THR A 876 30.59 13.13 -19.80
C THR A 876 29.71 13.38 -21.01
N LEU A 877 28.40 13.47 -20.81
CA LEU A 877 27.42 13.85 -21.80
C LEU A 877 27.34 15.37 -21.92
N LYS A 878 27.55 15.92 -23.11
CA LYS A 878 27.50 17.37 -23.38
C LYS A 878 26.17 17.81 -23.98
N ALA A 879 25.61 17.01 -24.88
CA ALA A 879 24.36 17.32 -25.58
C ALA A 879 23.79 16.08 -26.25
N ILE A 880 22.52 16.14 -26.67
CA ILE A 880 21.94 15.21 -27.64
C ILE A 880 21.35 16.05 -28.78
N SER A 881 21.68 15.71 -30.02
CA SER A 881 21.09 16.34 -31.20
C SER A 881 19.94 15.51 -31.76
N VAL A 882 18.82 16.18 -32.03
CA VAL A 882 17.66 15.65 -32.75
C VAL A 882 17.64 16.24 -34.15
N GLY A 883 18.08 15.46 -35.14
CA GLY A 883 18.38 15.97 -36.48
C GLY A 883 19.42 17.09 -36.41
N ASN A 884 19.03 18.29 -36.82
CA ASN A 884 19.91 19.48 -36.79
C ASN A 884 19.80 20.29 -35.48
N LYS A 885 18.90 19.92 -34.55
CA LYS A 885 18.65 20.66 -33.31
C LYS A 885 19.47 20.07 -32.17
N ARG A 886 20.51 20.77 -31.74
CA ARG A 886 21.34 20.38 -30.60
C ARG A 886 20.70 20.82 -29.28
N VAL A 887 20.41 19.87 -28.39
CA VAL A 887 19.90 20.14 -27.04
C VAL A 887 21.03 19.90 -26.04
N SER A 888 21.45 20.96 -25.34
CA SER A 888 22.52 20.88 -24.34
C SER A 888 22.06 20.12 -23.10
N TYR A 889 22.98 19.34 -22.50
CA TYR A 889 22.71 18.64 -21.25
C TYR A 889 22.31 19.62 -20.14
N LYS A 890 21.24 19.29 -19.40
CA LYS A 890 20.81 19.99 -18.18
C LYS A 890 20.95 19.03 -17.00
N THR A 891 21.50 19.52 -15.89
CA THR A 891 21.75 18.73 -14.67
C THR A 891 20.51 18.67 -13.77
N PHE A 892 20.55 17.88 -12.70
CA PHE A 892 19.49 17.73 -11.70
C PHE A 892 19.33 18.94 -10.76
N SER A 893 20.22 19.94 -10.84
CA SER A 893 20.23 21.16 -10.01
C SER A 893 20.54 22.41 -10.84
N GLU A 894 20.10 23.61 -10.42
CA GLU A 894 20.25 24.88 -11.17
C GLU A 894 21.71 25.40 -11.29
N VAL A 895 22.72 24.72 -10.72
CA VAL A 895 24.12 25.14 -10.84
C VAL A 895 24.69 24.76 -12.21
N THR A 896 25.12 25.77 -12.96
CA THR A 896 25.49 25.68 -14.38
C THR A 896 26.83 24.99 -14.65
N ALA A 897 26.93 24.42 -15.87
CA ALA A 897 27.95 23.58 -16.49
C ALA A 897 27.74 22.06 -16.32
N ALA A 898 27.77 21.32 -17.44
CA ALA A 898 27.76 19.86 -17.44
C ALA A 898 29.00 19.35 -16.68
N GLU A 899 28.81 19.00 -15.40
CA GLU A 899 29.83 18.38 -14.57
C GLU A 899 30.45 17.19 -15.32
N GLU A 900 31.77 17.04 -15.21
CA GLU A 900 32.42 15.83 -15.72
C GLU A 900 31.88 14.60 -14.98
N GLY A 901 31.65 13.52 -15.72
CA GLY A 901 31.08 12.29 -15.14
C GLY A 901 29.62 12.46 -14.72
N ASN A 902 28.81 13.08 -15.57
CA ASN A 902 27.39 13.36 -15.33
C ASN A 902 26.45 12.22 -15.75
N ILE A 903 26.94 11.19 -16.42
CA ILE A 903 26.15 10.01 -16.82
C ILE A 903 26.98 8.74 -16.60
N ILE A 904 26.35 7.66 -16.12
CA ILE A 904 26.97 6.34 -16.06
C ILE A 904 26.58 5.50 -17.29
N ILE A 905 27.49 4.66 -17.78
CA ILE A 905 27.14 3.64 -18.79
C ILE A 905 26.91 2.30 -18.09
N ASP A 906 25.76 1.68 -18.37
CA ASP A 906 25.38 0.45 -17.68
C ASP A 906 24.62 -0.51 -18.60
N SER A 907 25.17 -1.71 -18.80
CA SER A 907 24.51 -2.77 -19.57
C SER A 907 23.36 -3.46 -18.80
N GLY A 908 23.34 -3.32 -17.47
CA GLY A 908 22.30 -3.85 -16.59
C GLY A 908 21.00 -3.03 -16.58
N THR A 909 21.03 -1.80 -17.10
CA THR A 909 19.85 -0.93 -17.24
C THR A 909 19.31 -0.99 -18.67
N THR A 910 18.02 -1.26 -18.87
CA THR A 910 17.44 -1.37 -20.23
C THR A 910 17.18 -0.02 -20.89
N LEU A 911 16.47 0.90 -20.23
CA LEU A 911 16.16 2.24 -20.73
C LEU A 911 17.29 3.23 -20.46
N THR A 912 17.40 4.27 -21.28
CA THR A 912 18.26 5.41 -20.96
C THR A 912 17.53 6.36 -20.01
N LEU A 913 18.17 6.71 -18.90
CA LEU A 913 17.65 7.61 -17.86
C LEU A 913 18.37 8.95 -17.94
N ILE A 914 17.62 10.06 -17.99
CA ILE A 914 18.21 11.40 -18.04
C ILE A 914 17.43 12.40 -17.17
N PRO A 915 18.02 13.55 -16.79
CA PRO A 915 17.34 14.56 -15.98
C PRO A 915 16.02 15.03 -16.60
N GLY A 916 15.00 15.23 -15.78
CA GLY A 916 13.64 15.56 -16.22
C GLY A 916 13.56 16.78 -17.16
N GLU A 917 14.28 17.88 -16.85
CA GLU A 917 14.30 19.05 -17.74
C GLU A 917 14.96 18.75 -19.09
N PHE A 918 16.05 17.98 -19.08
CA PHE A 918 16.74 17.59 -20.31
C PHE A 918 15.87 16.66 -21.16
N TYR A 919 15.14 15.76 -20.52
CA TYR A 919 14.14 14.90 -21.16
C TYR A 919 13.04 15.74 -21.84
N ASN A 920 12.46 16.71 -21.14
CA ASN A 920 11.37 17.54 -21.67
C ASN A 920 11.81 18.34 -22.92
N ASP A 921 13.04 18.87 -22.93
CA ASP A 921 13.58 19.58 -24.09
C ASP A 921 13.79 18.65 -25.29
N LEU A 922 14.29 17.42 -25.04
CA LEU A 922 14.50 16.41 -26.07
C LEU A 922 13.19 15.86 -26.62
N GLU A 923 12.23 15.58 -25.75
CA GLU A 923 10.88 15.18 -26.12
C GLU A 923 10.23 16.25 -27.00
N SER A 924 10.34 17.52 -26.63
CA SER A 924 9.85 18.65 -27.44
C SER A 924 10.54 18.70 -28.81
N ALA A 925 11.86 18.53 -28.86
CA ALA A 925 12.61 18.49 -30.12
C ALA A 925 12.21 17.29 -31.02
N LEU A 926 11.93 16.13 -30.43
CA LEU A 926 11.43 14.96 -31.15
C LEU A 926 10.02 15.19 -31.71
N ILE A 927 9.12 15.77 -30.91
CA ILE A 927 7.76 16.14 -31.33
C ILE A 927 7.77 17.13 -32.49
N ASP A 928 8.70 18.09 -32.49
CA ASP A 928 8.84 19.07 -33.56
C ASP A 928 9.19 18.42 -34.91
N VAL A 929 10.02 17.38 -34.89
CA VAL A 929 10.57 16.75 -36.11
C VAL A 929 9.71 15.58 -36.59
N ILE A 930 9.24 14.72 -35.69
CA ILE A 930 8.46 13.52 -36.02
C ILE A 930 7.01 13.90 -36.33
N LYS A 931 6.57 13.66 -37.56
CA LYS A 931 5.20 13.99 -38.03
C LYS A 931 4.18 12.87 -37.83
N ALA A 932 4.56 11.78 -37.18
CA ALA A 932 3.68 10.65 -36.89
C ALA A 932 2.62 10.99 -35.82
N LYS A 933 1.50 10.26 -35.83
CA LYS A 933 0.41 10.44 -34.87
C LYS A 933 0.86 9.95 -33.49
N ARG A 934 0.92 10.87 -32.52
CA ARG A 934 1.16 10.52 -31.12
C ARG A 934 0.03 9.67 -30.56
N SER A 935 0.38 8.72 -29.71
CA SER A 935 -0.56 7.88 -28.97
C SER A 935 -0.01 7.68 -27.55
N PRO A 936 -0.84 7.63 -26.50
CA PRO A 936 -0.36 7.28 -25.18
C PRO A 936 0.14 5.83 -25.16
N ASP A 937 1.17 5.57 -24.38
CA ASP A 937 1.49 4.21 -23.95
C ASP A 937 0.30 3.68 -23.13
N PRO A 938 -0.35 2.57 -23.53
CA PRO A 938 -1.47 1.98 -22.79
C PRO A 938 -1.15 1.66 -21.33
N TYR A 939 0.13 1.57 -20.98
CA TYR A 939 0.62 1.17 -19.67
C TYR A 939 1.28 2.30 -18.88
N GLY A 940 1.43 3.48 -19.49
CA GLY A 940 1.94 4.70 -18.85
C GLY A 940 3.39 4.62 -18.38
N LEU A 941 4.21 3.72 -18.95
CA LEU A 941 5.61 3.55 -18.60
C LEU A 941 6.54 4.44 -19.44
N LEU A 942 6.14 4.71 -20.69
CA LEU A 942 6.93 5.50 -21.66
C LEU A 942 6.21 6.80 -22.02
N GLY A 943 6.94 7.91 -21.99
CA GLY A 943 6.38 9.26 -22.14
C GLY A 943 6.01 9.64 -23.57
N LEU A 944 6.78 9.18 -24.56
CA LEU A 944 6.57 9.55 -25.97
C LEU A 944 6.40 8.31 -26.86
N CYS A 945 5.22 8.15 -27.46
CA CYS A 945 4.93 7.08 -28.42
C CYS A 945 4.20 7.59 -29.66
N TYR A 946 4.41 6.88 -30.76
CA TYR A 946 3.83 7.15 -32.08
C TYR A 946 3.18 5.90 -32.66
N ARG A 947 2.07 6.08 -33.37
CA ARG A 947 1.48 4.99 -34.14
C ARG A 947 2.40 4.61 -35.29
N ALA A 948 2.73 3.33 -35.36
CA ALA A 948 3.64 2.73 -36.32
C ALA A 948 2.88 1.90 -37.37
N GLU A 949 1.74 2.41 -37.85
CA GLU A 949 0.96 1.81 -38.95
C GLU A 949 1.79 1.77 -40.26
N GLU A 950 2.73 2.72 -40.42
CA GLU A 950 3.86 2.71 -41.36
C GLU A 950 5.15 3.01 -40.58
N GLU A 951 6.32 2.50 -41.01
CA GLU A 951 7.61 2.88 -40.40
C GLU A 951 7.78 4.41 -40.49
N PHE A 952 7.67 5.10 -39.36
CA PHE A 952 7.88 6.55 -39.33
C PHE A 952 9.38 6.85 -39.40
N ASP A 953 9.74 7.89 -40.16
CA ASP A 953 11.11 8.31 -40.33
C ASP A 953 11.64 8.91 -39.02
N ALA A 954 12.32 8.08 -38.23
CA ALA A 954 12.91 8.50 -36.96
C ALA A 954 14.09 9.44 -37.26
N PRO A 955 14.17 10.62 -36.61
CA PRO A 955 15.25 11.55 -36.86
C PRO A 955 16.58 10.94 -36.45
N LYS A 956 17.64 11.32 -37.16
CA LYS A 956 19.01 11.05 -36.73
C LYS A 956 19.22 11.60 -35.32
N ILE A 957 19.60 10.74 -34.39
CA ILE A 957 20.00 11.12 -33.03
C ILE A 957 21.50 10.96 -32.88
N THR A 958 22.14 12.00 -32.36
CA THR A 958 23.56 11.98 -32.03
C THR A 958 23.76 12.35 -30.57
N VAL A 959 24.33 11.42 -29.81
CA VAL A 959 24.72 11.61 -28.42
C VAL A 959 26.14 12.19 -28.40
N HIS A 960 26.27 13.41 -27.91
CA HIS A 960 27.55 14.13 -27.88
C HIS A 960 28.22 13.93 -26.52
N PHE A 961 29.12 12.96 -26.43
CA PHE A 961 30.02 12.83 -25.28
C PHE A 961 31.22 13.76 -25.42
N ALA A 962 31.97 13.94 -24.33
CA ALA A 962 33.27 14.60 -24.41
C ALA A 962 34.21 13.79 -25.33
N GLY A 963 34.56 14.34 -26.49
CA GLY A 963 35.49 13.74 -27.45
C GLY A 963 34.86 12.73 -28.43
N ALA A 964 33.57 12.41 -28.32
CA ALA A 964 32.90 11.48 -29.22
C ALA A 964 31.47 11.91 -29.56
N ASP A 965 31.14 11.83 -30.84
CA ASP A 965 29.77 11.97 -31.35
C ASP A 965 29.27 10.58 -31.74
N LEU A 966 28.30 10.06 -30.97
CA LEU A 966 27.75 8.74 -31.16
C LEU A 966 26.38 8.82 -31.83
N GLU A 967 26.31 8.39 -33.08
CA GLU A 967 25.04 8.25 -33.80
C GLU A 967 24.35 6.94 -33.43
N LEU A 968 23.09 7.03 -32.99
CA LEU A 968 22.32 5.87 -32.57
C LEU A 968 21.53 5.26 -33.74
N PRO A 969 21.46 3.92 -33.87
CA PRO A 969 20.52 3.26 -34.75
C PRO A 969 19.07 3.64 -34.39
N ALA A 970 18.21 3.82 -35.40
CA ALA A 970 16.80 4.15 -35.19
C ALA A 970 16.08 3.11 -34.29
N ALA A 971 16.40 1.83 -34.46
CA ALA A 971 15.84 0.71 -33.70
C ALA A 971 16.25 0.70 -32.21
N SER A 972 17.28 1.46 -31.82
CA SER A 972 17.69 1.65 -30.43
C SER A 972 16.89 2.77 -29.74
N LEU A 973 16.39 3.73 -30.53
CA LEU A 973 15.70 4.93 -30.04
C LEU A 973 14.20 4.72 -29.87
N PHE A 974 13.56 4.10 -30.86
CA PHE A 974 12.13 3.80 -30.83
C PHE A 974 11.90 2.31 -30.94
N ILE A 975 11.05 1.81 -30.07
CA ILE A 975 10.87 0.38 -29.89
C ILE A 975 9.39 0.01 -30.01
N LYS A 976 9.06 -1.02 -30.80
CA LYS A 976 7.68 -1.44 -31.01
C LYS A 976 7.15 -2.15 -29.77
N VAL A 977 6.34 -1.45 -28.99
CA VAL A 977 5.69 -1.96 -27.78
C VAL A 977 4.33 -2.59 -28.05
N GLN A 978 3.78 -2.39 -29.26
CA GLN A 978 2.64 -3.12 -29.85
C GLN A 978 2.81 -3.10 -31.37
N ASP A 979 2.00 -3.88 -32.09
CA ASP A 979 2.09 -4.01 -33.56
C ASP A 979 2.01 -2.65 -34.28
N ASP A 980 1.18 -1.73 -33.77
CA ASP A 980 0.94 -0.39 -34.31
C ASP A 980 1.48 0.73 -33.41
N LEU A 981 2.37 0.46 -32.45
CA LEU A 981 2.84 1.45 -31.48
C LEU A 981 4.34 1.32 -31.21
N ALA A 982 5.10 2.40 -31.49
CA ALA A 982 6.50 2.50 -31.09
C ALA A 982 6.71 3.62 -30.09
N CYS A 983 7.54 3.38 -29.09
CA CYS A 983 7.80 4.29 -27.99
C CYS A 983 9.28 4.60 -27.84
N LEU A 984 9.56 5.82 -27.37
CA LEU A 984 10.91 6.30 -27.05
C LEU A 984 11.50 5.49 -25.89
N THR A 985 12.75 5.04 -26.04
CA THR A 985 13.49 4.19 -25.08
C THR A 985 14.26 4.99 -24.02
N MET A 986 13.85 6.24 -23.81
CA MET A 986 14.43 7.19 -22.89
C MET A 986 13.34 7.69 -21.95
N VAL A 987 13.64 7.83 -20.66
CA VAL A 987 12.68 8.27 -19.64
C VAL A 987 13.33 9.26 -18.66
N PRO A 988 12.53 10.15 -18.05
CA PRO A 988 13.05 11.08 -17.06
C PRO A 988 13.44 10.36 -15.75
N SER A 989 14.48 10.87 -15.10
CA SER A 989 14.99 10.49 -13.78
C SER A 989 15.19 11.76 -12.94
N ASP A 990 15.17 11.60 -11.62
CA ASP A 990 15.34 12.71 -10.65
C ASP A 990 16.70 12.71 -9.96
N SER A 991 17.55 11.70 -10.20
CA SER A 991 18.73 11.48 -9.36
C SER A 991 20.01 11.12 -10.12
N LEU A 992 19.96 10.11 -10.98
CA LEU A 992 21.11 9.60 -11.73
C LEU A 992 20.76 9.43 -13.20
N ALA A 993 21.68 9.88 -14.06
CA ALA A 993 21.59 9.67 -15.49
C ALA A 993 22.34 8.38 -15.87
N ILE A 994 21.70 7.55 -16.70
CA ILE A 994 22.21 6.24 -17.11
C ILE A 994 22.06 6.08 -18.63
N PHE A 995 23.14 5.74 -19.30
CA PHE A 995 23.14 5.31 -20.71
C PHE A 995 22.85 3.81 -20.75
N GLY A 996 21.60 3.45 -21.04
CA GLY A 996 21.08 2.08 -20.95
C GLY A 996 21.43 1.19 -22.15
N ASN A 997 21.14 -0.09 -22.04
CA ASN A 997 21.58 -1.13 -22.97
C ASN A 997 20.88 -1.08 -24.33
N LEU A 998 19.64 -0.56 -24.43
CA LEU A 998 18.96 -0.40 -25.72
C LEU A 998 19.73 0.55 -26.64
N TRP A 999 20.34 1.60 -26.07
CA TRP A 999 21.20 2.55 -26.79
C TRP A 999 22.61 2.01 -27.06
N GLN A 1000 22.94 0.83 -26.53
CA GLN A 1000 24.20 0.12 -26.74
C GLN A 1000 24.07 -1.08 -27.70
N MET A 1001 22.85 -1.45 -28.13
CA MET A 1001 22.62 -2.56 -29.06
C MET A 1001 23.22 -2.27 -30.44
N ASN A 1002 23.69 -3.32 -31.12
CA ASN A 1002 24.40 -3.20 -32.40
C ASN A 1002 25.58 -2.21 -32.37
N MET A 1003 26.26 -2.16 -31.22
CA MET A 1003 27.50 -1.45 -31.04
C MET A 1003 28.51 -2.36 -30.34
N LEU A 1004 29.75 -2.35 -30.84
CA LEU A 1004 30.88 -2.87 -30.11
C LEU A 1004 31.33 -1.78 -29.13
N VAL A 1005 31.11 -2.01 -27.84
CA VAL A 1005 31.44 -1.09 -26.75
C VAL A 1005 32.68 -1.60 -26.03
N GLY A 1006 33.80 -0.88 -26.14
CA GLY A 1006 35.09 -1.28 -25.58
C GLY A 1006 35.51 -0.38 -24.44
N TYR A 1007 35.92 -1.00 -23.34
CA TYR A 1007 36.45 -0.35 -22.15
C TYR A 1007 37.96 -0.57 -22.11
N ASP A 1008 38.72 0.53 -22.09
CA ASP A 1008 40.16 0.52 -21.85
C ASP A 1008 40.41 1.25 -20.54
N LEU A 1009 40.55 0.48 -19.45
CA LEU A 1009 40.74 1.03 -18.11
C LEU A 1009 42.15 1.59 -17.90
N VAL A 1010 43.11 1.17 -18.73
CA VAL A 1010 44.49 1.67 -18.72
C VAL A 1010 44.54 3.07 -19.35
N GLU A 1011 43.96 3.22 -20.54
CA GLU A 1011 43.86 4.51 -21.24
C GLU A 1011 42.69 5.39 -20.73
N LYS A 1012 41.92 4.89 -19.76
CA LYS A 1012 40.73 5.53 -19.19
C LYS A 1012 39.78 6.05 -20.25
N LYS A 1013 39.32 5.19 -21.15
CA LYS A 1013 38.36 5.55 -22.22
C LYS A 1013 37.37 4.45 -22.53
N VAL A 1014 36.21 4.84 -23.03
CA VAL A 1014 35.23 3.95 -23.67
C VAL A 1014 35.18 4.26 -25.16
N SER A 1015 35.21 3.22 -25.99
CA SER A 1015 35.11 3.28 -27.44
C SER A 1015 33.81 2.66 -27.92
N PHE A 1016 33.19 3.27 -28.92
CA PHE A 1016 31.95 2.79 -29.56
C PHE A 1016 32.19 2.61 -31.04
N MET A 1017 31.70 1.50 -31.61
CA MET A 1017 31.73 1.26 -33.05
C MET A 1017 30.44 0.54 -33.49
N PRO A 1018 29.62 1.13 -34.39
CA PRO A 1018 28.46 0.45 -34.95
C PRO A 1018 28.85 -0.91 -35.54
N THR A 1019 28.20 -1.98 -35.08
CA THR A 1019 28.57 -3.36 -35.41
C THR A 1019 27.30 -4.23 -35.44
N ASP A 1020 27.17 -5.06 -36.47
CA ASP A 1020 26.13 -6.11 -36.48
C ASP A 1020 26.52 -7.22 -35.49
N CYS A 1021 26.00 -7.13 -34.27
CA CYS A 1021 26.37 -8.04 -33.19
C CYS A 1021 25.91 -9.49 -33.41
N THR A 1022 25.04 -9.74 -34.39
CA THR A 1022 24.62 -11.11 -34.74
C THR A 1022 25.69 -11.88 -35.52
N LYS A 1023 26.64 -11.15 -36.13
CA LYS A 1023 27.74 -11.68 -36.93
C LYS A 1023 29.11 -11.55 -36.26
N HIS A 1024 29.15 -11.01 -35.04
CA HIS A 1024 30.37 -10.64 -34.33
C HIS A 1024 30.94 -11.78 -33.49
#